data_AF-A0A5C4T5Z3-F1
#
_entry.id   AF-A0A5C4T5Z3-F1
#
_cell.length_a   1.000
_cell.length_b   1.000
_cell.length_c   1.000
_cell.angle_alpha   90.00
_cell.angle_beta   90.00
_cell.angle_gamma   90.00
#
_symmetry.space_group_name_H-M   'P 1'
#
loop_
_entity.id
_entity.type
_entity.pdbx_description
1 polymer ?
#
loop_
_entity_poly.entity_id
_entity_poly.type
_entity_poly.pdbx_seq_one_letter_code
_entity_poly.pdbx_strand_id
1 'polypeptide(L)'
;MNTEARGTADEAAAPERDKSAVRPTNGVPPAFDLPVRTLKRETSLDSLTIIVPDHPDWRKAGEAIAGRIVAKWGSKVKLESAARLPDAWSGNTILVGNLGNNGYLSKLYAMKYTYADAIYPGKGGYQLQTLINPFGLESNTVILAASDLAGLRKGQGRLLDLLESSPEPRLRWLNEAVVSSELSAVLKPLSATDTLLAKLDPAARSFRATLTVLSDAGLIGENYFLTGSEAAGAQYKKIMLGFADFLNRYPKEAKAHLKQRENIWTAGHSFFAAWYVNEPSPIFTDEERKRIVSAVYVVLDANGNDGYIPRHSQKFARNNHETYPAFSLMTGAFYFRSHYPGLLPEVDSWYAIGEQMFTNNTAVISRDDGSDYMMHVPITTLDYALMTGDRRFLREGMRASADLQAIMIDNLGVMVGGGDVVPFGRSSAYHWGHSAILNAAAWFYGDPSYRLLLERTRSGPFPNQAMGDLIRPLHRYATDMAQGETAASARTSLVSGYPVDSGVYGDLAKEMKEDINVPQSESFHKLGFRQGYGPEDSYLLIDGTGAGAHNHHDANTFLRYTDKGRIFIDARDYIERGPEHKNGIVVVKDGVQEMKPKLARVDWLGDADGMAVSLTTLPDNNGTDWQRAVISPGGRFYLIYDQIDFKQDGSYVLENVWQTLGNASVKADRFEVEQQGVTMTLQSMDDSELRTYDRYGHFQQYYNRKTPYFYAKEENVLREVKEERAYRAGESFRFVNVLSSSTTDGATAEAERIDDHTMRIREEGDEWLALWGRSADTGEFRSDGGLYMMNGRELTVAGTTRVEFGALSLSFVQPVLFKLDAERKTWKAFAVAKGLVQYDGQGNPLTEGIVQEGTHELDREAVRRLKEQLEMKRSAPIHKRTFTPDKSPEGWEKRISFDEAVSGSALGDLDGDGIEELVVGGVNGKVRAFRHSGETLWTYESRGRVNEVTVQQLDGKPVVTVASENWNVHILEADGSVKWTKLVTTTQTPSHGNLIGVTNIRIAYVDGQEEDPWIMVGTSFNNLIGLDRSGKQVYSEEAYYYGIEDMQFADFGGNGKHMGILGMEYVYPAIFKEKAPILRAVRDTGPGWKAVRTFPAYKNGPAAAVLGSKENRVHLARFQDNTLKDVWMINVGGEVNDIQVNDFKGDGKTEIIAGSGGHQMYALDEDGRVSWRASIGDRVLKVNALRADGGVRYMAGADNGKLVTLTSDGSMESATRFSSDIADILVNDKLDQAWVILRNGEVYVR
;
A
#
# COMPACT_ATOMS: atom_id res chain seq x y z
N MET A 1 -4.39 -6.73 50.01
CA MET A 1 -5.33 -6.65 51.16
C MET A 1 -6.24 -5.46 50.94
N ASN A 2 -7.47 -5.72 50.53
CA ASN A 2 -8.72 -5.06 50.92
C ASN A 2 -9.83 -5.61 50.02
N THR A 3 -10.43 -6.66 50.55
CA THR A 3 -11.70 -7.29 50.20
C THR A 3 -12.87 -6.46 50.74
N GLU A 4 -14.09 -6.82 50.30
CA GLU A 4 -15.45 -6.40 50.71
C GLU A 4 -16.15 -5.44 49.72
N ALA A 5 -17.39 -5.64 49.28
CA ALA A 5 -18.36 -6.73 49.40
C ALA A 5 -19.35 -6.58 48.23
N ARG A 6 -19.69 -7.69 47.55
CA ARG A 6 -20.77 -7.73 46.54
C ARG A 6 -22.10 -7.98 47.26
N GLY A 7 -22.92 -6.95 47.35
CA GLY A 7 -24.33 -7.03 47.72
C GLY A 7 -25.19 -7.47 46.53
N THR A 8 -26.22 -8.24 46.86
CA THR A 8 -27.14 -8.98 45.99
C THR A 8 -28.07 -8.11 45.14
N ALA A 9 -28.57 -8.73 44.07
CA ALA A 9 -29.49 -8.22 43.07
C ALA A 9 -30.79 -7.64 43.65
N ASP A 10 -31.22 -6.53 43.06
CA ASP A 10 -32.63 -6.17 42.93
C ASP A 10 -32.89 -5.88 41.45
N GLU A 11 -33.79 -6.66 40.84
CA GLU A 11 -34.32 -6.49 39.50
C GLU A 11 -35.14 -5.19 39.45
N ALA A 12 -34.54 -4.10 38.98
CA ALA A 12 -35.29 -2.95 38.52
C ALA A 12 -35.55 -3.07 37.01
N ALA A 13 -36.83 -3.25 36.67
CA ALA A 13 -37.34 -3.26 35.31
C ALA A 13 -36.69 -2.16 34.44
N ALA A 14 -36.20 -2.57 33.26
CA ALA A 14 -35.69 -1.65 32.26
C ALA A 14 -36.77 -0.62 31.89
N PRO A 15 -36.48 0.70 31.89
CA PRO A 15 -37.40 1.65 31.30
C PRO A 15 -37.48 1.40 29.79
N GLU A 16 -38.70 1.37 29.25
CA GLU A 16 -38.94 1.38 27.82
C GLU A 16 -38.06 2.45 27.16
N ARG A 17 -37.18 1.99 26.27
CA ARG A 17 -36.24 2.86 25.55
C ARG A 17 -37.01 3.64 24.50
N ASP A 18 -37.18 4.94 24.72
CA ASP A 18 -37.65 5.86 23.68
C ASP A 18 -36.60 5.90 22.56
N LYS A 19 -36.92 5.26 21.43
CA LYS A 19 -36.14 5.27 20.18
C LYS A 19 -36.43 6.53 19.35
N SER A 20 -36.73 7.67 19.99
CA SER A 20 -36.99 8.90 19.25
C SER A 20 -35.69 9.47 18.68
N ALA A 21 -35.66 9.60 17.35
CA ALA A 21 -34.57 10.20 16.59
C ALA A 21 -34.19 11.58 17.17
N VAL A 22 -32.90 11.92 17.20
CA VAL A 22 -32.41 13.26 17.61
C VAL A 22 -32.98 14.31 16.65
N ARG A 23 -34.16 14.87 16.97
CA ARG A 23 -34.72 16.04 16.30
C ARG A 23 -34.04 17.29 16.88
N PRO A 24 -33.77 18.33 16.06
CA PRO A 24 -33.30 19.61 16.57
C PRO A 24 -34.37 20.17 17.52
N THR A 25 -34.08 20.19 18.82
CA THR A 25 -34.94 20.84 19.81
C THR A 25 -34.27 22.15 20.20
N ASN A 26 -34.98 23.27 20.05
CA ASN A 26 -34.58 24.51 20.73
C ASN A 26 -34.53 24.21 22.24
N GLY A 27 -33.34 24.20 22.85
CA GLY A 27 -33.20 24.05 24.31
C GLY A 27 -32.13 23.09 24.84
N VAL A 28 -31.19 22.55 24.05
CA VAL A 28 -30.02 21.88 24.64
C VAL A 28 -29.03 22.95 25.14
N PRO A 29 -28.76 23.04 26.45
CA PRO A 29 -27.79 24.00 26.97
C PRO A 29 -26.37 23.64 26.47
N PRO A 30 -25.49 24.64 26.31
CA PRO A 30 -24.12 24.37 25.92
C PRO A 30 -23.40 23.55 27.01
N ALA A 31 -22.60 22.56 26.62
CA ALA A 31 -21.74 21.80 27.54
C ALA A 31 -20.66 22.69 28.18
N PHE A 32 -20.25 23.76 27.49
CA PHE A 32 -19.31 24.76 27.96
C PHE A 32 -19.89 26.16 27.77
N ASP A 33 -19.98 26.95 28.84
CA ASP A 33 -20.58 28.28 28.81
C ASP A 33 -19.59 29.33 28.28
N LEU A 34 -19.34 29.30 26.97
CA LEU A 34 -18.49 30.26 26.28
C LEU A 34 -19.30 31.51 25.88
N PRO A 35 -18.73 32.73 25.97
CA PRO A 35 -19.38 33.94 25.47
C PRO A 35 -19.58 33.86 23.95
N VAL A 36 -20.46 34.67 23.38
CA VAL A 36 -20.58 34.75 21.92
C VAL A 36 -19.55 35.73 21.38
N ARG A 37 -18.70 35.29 20.44
CA ARG A 37 -17.75 36.17 19.74
C ARG A 37 -18.47 37.36 19.11
N THR A 38 -18.05 38.59 19.42
CA THR A 38 -18.53 39.80 18.77
C THR A 38 -18.00 39.88 17.34
N LEU A 39 -18.90 40.03 16.36
CA LEU A 39 -18.54 40.05 14.95
C LEU A 39 -18.69 41.46 14.36
N LYS A 40 -17.57 42.07 13.94
CA LYS A 40 -17.56 43.32 13.18
C LYS A 40 -17.97 43.05 11.72
N ARG A 41 -19.28 42.89 11.46
CA ARG A 41 -19.85 42.59 10.12
C ARG A 41 -19.83 43.77 9.13
N GLU A 42 -19.07 44.81 9.45
CA GLU A 42 -18.82 45.95 8.57
C GLU A 42 -17.31 46.22 8.54
N THR A 43 -16.75 46.35 7.34
CA THR A 43 -15.36 46.70 7.08
C THR A 43 -15.28 48.19 6.79
N SER A 44 -14.64 48.98 7.66
CA SER A 44 -14.37 50.40 7.39
C SER A 44 -13.40 50.54 6.21
N LEU A 45 -13.72 51.49 5.33
CA LEU A 45 -12.93 51.88 4.16
C LEU A 45 -12.21 53.21 4.39
N ASP A 46 -12.23 53.79 5.60
CA ASP A 46 -11.60 55.08 5.88
C ASP A 46 -10.08 55.03 5.69
N SER A 47 -9.48 53.89 6.05
CA SER A 47 -8.11 53.53 5.74
C SER A 47 -8.01 52.03 5.47
N LEU A 48 -7.45 51.68 4.31
CA LEU A 48 -7.28 50.28 3.91
C LEU A 48 -6.12 50.10 2.93
N THR A 49 -5.69 48.85 2.82
CA THR A 49 -4.69 48.40 1.83
C THR A 49 -5.37 47.54 0.77
N ILE A 50 -5.05 47.75 -0.50
CA ILE A 50 -5.46 46.89 -1.61
C ILE A 50 -4.22 46.18 -2.15
N ILE A 51 -4.21 44.85 -2.05
CA ILE A 51 -3.16 43.99 -2.57
C ILE A 51 -3.60 43.45 -3.93
N VAL A 52 -2.82 43.75 -4.97
CA VAL A 52 -3.17 43.41 -6.35
C VAL A 52 -1.97 42.82 -7.11
N PRO A 53 -2.17 41.84 -8.00
CA PRO A 53 -1.12 41.31 -8.84
C PRO A 53 -0.49 42.38 -9.73
N ASP A 54 0.81 42.26 -9.98
CA ASP A 54 1.57 43.24 -10.78
C ASP A 54 1.24 43.18 -12.27
N HIS A 55 0.62 42.10 -12.75
CA HIS A 55 0.18 41.98 -14.14
C HIS A 55 -0.73 43.17 -14.52
N PRO A 56 -0.50 43.85 -15.67
CA PRO A 56 -1.14 45.12 -15.98
C PRO A 56 -2.67 45.12 -15.86
N ASP A 57 -3.34 44.07 -16.34
CA ASP A 57 -4.81 43.99 -16.30
C ASP A 57 -5.37 43.82 -14.88
N TRP A 58 -4.67 43.08 -14.02
CA TRP A 58 -5.06 42.91 -12.62
C TRP A 58 -4.82 44.22 -11.84
N ARG A 59 -3.66 44.83 -12.05
CA ARG A 59 -3.28 46.09 -11.42
C ARG A 59 -4.27 47.23 -11.75
N LYS A 60 -4.68 47.36 -13.01
CA LYS A 60 -5.73 48.30 -13.43
C LYS A 60 -7.04 48.11 -12.67
N ALA A 61 -7.42 46.86 -12.39
CA ALA A 61 -8.64 46.60 -11.61
C ALA A 61 -8.50 47.09 -10.16
N GLY A 62 -7.36 46.84 -9.53
CA GLY A 62 -7.04 47.35 -8.18
C GLY A 62 -6.99 48.88 -8.13
N GLU A 63 -6.37 49.52 -9.13
CA GLU A 63 -6.32 50.99 -9.26
C GLU A 63 -7.71 51.60 -9.41
N ALA A 64 -8.60 50.97 -10.18
CA ALA A 64 -9.97 51.43 -10.34
C ALA A 64 -10.78 51.31 -9.03
N ILE A 65 -10.62 50.24 -8.27
CA ILE A 65 -11.25 50.08 -6.94
C ILE A 65 -10.72 51.15 -5.98
N ALA A 66 -9.40 51.32 -5.90
CA ALA A 66 -8.75 52.32 -5.06
C ALA A 66 -9.22 53.74 -5.41
N GLY A 67 -9.15 54.09 -6.70
CA GLY A 67 -9.55 55.39 -7.21
C GLY A 67 -11.01 55.70 -6.91
N ARG A 68 -11.91 54.69 -6.97
CA ARG A 68 -13.32 54.91 -6.67
C ARG A 68 -13.58 55.17 -5.18
N ILE A 69 -12.94 54.42 -4.29
CA ILE A 69 -13.05 54.61 -2.84
C ILE A 69 -12.54 56.01 -2.45
N VAL A 70 -11.38 56.42 -2.97
CA VAL A 70 -10.81 57.76 -2.74
C VAL A 70 -11.75 58.85 -3.27
N ALA A 71 -12.27 58.70 -4.49
CA ALA A 71 -13.13 59.71 -5.10
C ALA A 71 -14.47 59.88 -4.37
N LYS A 72 -15.04 58.81 -3.81
CA LYS A 72 -16.34 58.84 -3.16
C LYS A 72 -16.27 59.34 -1.71
N TRP A 73 -15.24 58.96 -0.95
CA TRP A 73 -15.18 59.22 0.50
C TRP A 73 -13.91 59.91 0.99
N GLY A 74 -12.93 60.19 0.13
CA GLY A 74 -11.65 60.79 0.54
C GLY A 74 -10.79 59.87 1.42
N SER A 75 -11.04 58.56 1.40
CA SER A 75 -10.34 57.55 2.19
C SER A 75 -8.84 57.48 1.90
N LYS A 76 -8.08 56.97 2.88
CA LYS A 76 -6.65 56.66 2.73
C LYS A 76 -6.45 55.24 2.21
N VAL A 77 -6.26 55.10 0.90
CA VAL A 77 -6.06 53.79 0.25
C VAL A 77 -4.60 53.60 -0.14
N LYS A 78 -3.99 52.51 0.31
CA LYS A 78 -2.64 52.09 -0.13
C LYS A 78 -2.76 50.94 -1.13
N LEU A 79 -2.12 51.05 -2.29
CA LEU A 79 -2.01 49.96 -3.25
C LEU A 79 -0.64 49.28 -3.11
N GLU A 80 -0.60 47.96 -2.95
CA GLU A 80 0.65 47.20 -2.86
C GLU A 80 0.67 46.01 -3.83
N SER A 81 1.90 45.57 -4.16
CA SER A 81 2.17 44.38 -4.96
C SER A 81 1.83 43.11 -4.19
N ALA A 82 1.31 42.12 -4.92
CA ALA A 82 0.95 40.81 -4.42
C ALA A 82 2.07 39.75 -4.46
N ALA A 83 3.32 40.13 -4.78
CA ALA A 83 4.42 39.19 -4.99
C ALA A 83 4.95 38.50 -3.71
N ARG A 84 4.51 38.92 -2.53
CA ARG A 84 5.02 38.42 -1.23
C ARG A 84 4.16 37.31 -0.66
N LEU A 85 4.76 36.49 0.21
CA LEU A 85 4.12 35.45 1.03
C LEU A 85 4.13 35.89 2.52
N PRO A 86 3.22 36.78 2.97
CA PRO A 86 3.23 37.32 4.33
C PRO A 86 2.64 36.37 5.37
N ASP A 87 3.15 36.46 6.61
CA ASP A 87 2.69 35.61 7.72
C ASP A 87 1.42 36.14 8.40
N ALA A 88 1.21 37.44 8.47
CA ALA A 88 -0.03 38.08 8.93
C ALA A 88 -0.03 39.55 8.52
N TRP A 89 -1.19 40.20 8.58
CA TRP A 89 -1.31 41.64 8.39
C TRP A 89 -2.41 42.23 9.27
N SER A 90 -2.24 43.50 9.60
CA SER A 90 -3.23 44.33 10.32
C SER A 90 -3.73 45.45 9.42
N GLY A 91 -4.87 46.04 9.78
CA GLY A 91 -5.58 47.02 8.97
C GLY A 91 -6.53 46.35 7.97
N ASN A 92 -7.63 47.02 7.66
CA ASN A 92 -8.59 46.50 6.70
C ASN A 92 -7.92 46.34 5.34
N THR A 93 -8.13 45.20 4.69
CA THR A 93 -7.38 44.83 3.48
C THR A 93 -8.31 44.26 2.41
N ILE A 94 -8.11 44.63 1.15
CA ILE A 94 -8.75 44.00 -0.02
C ILE A 94 -7.69 43.21 -0.77
N LEU A 95 -7.88 41.90 -0.90
CA LEU A 95 -7.06 41.03 -1.73
C LEU A 95 -7.75 40.80 -3.08
N VAL A 96 -7.05 41.05 -4.19
CA VAL A 96 -7.55 40.78 -5.54
C VAL A 96 -6.69 39.68 -6.15
N GLY A 97 -7.27 38.63 -6.74
CA GLY A 97 -6.48 37.60 -7.43
C GLY A 97 -6.82 36.17 -7.06
N ASN A 98 -5.85 35.30 -7.29
CA ASN A 98 -5.86 33.90 -6.89
C ASN A 98 -4.45 33.47 -6.47
N LEU A 99 -4.31 32.24 -5.98
CA LEU A 99 -3.04 31.70 -5.48
C LEU A 99 -1.86 31.88 -6.45
N GLY A 100 -2.08 31.73 -7.76
CA GLY A 100 -1.03 31.80 -8.78
C GLY A 100 -0.49 33.20 -9.05
N ASN A 101 -1.19 34.25 -8.63
CA ASN A 101 -0.78 35.64 -8.90
C ASN A 101 -0.82 36.57 -7.68
N ASN A 102 -1.31 36.09 -6.53
CA ASN A 102 -1.34 36.85 -5.29
C ASN A 102 -0.90 35.99 -4.09
N GLY A 103 0.35 36.16 -3.66
CA GLY A 103 0.97 35.38 -2.58
C GLY A 103 0.36 35.62 -1.19
N TYR A 104 -0.42 36.69 -0.97
CA TYR A 104 -1.16 36.91 0.28
C TYR A 104 -2.28 35.87 0.47
N LEU A 105 -2.75 35.25 -0.61
CA LEU A 105 -3.78 34.22 -0.53
C LEU A 105 -3.22 32.87 -0.04
N SER A 106 -1.90 32.64 -0.07
CA SER A 106 -1.31 31.33 0.28
C SER A 106 -1.60 30.88 1.71
N LYS A 107 -1.42 31.76 2.70
CA LYS A 107 -1.74 31.47 4.10
C LYS A 107 -3.25 31.23 4.30
N LEU A 108 -4.08 32.05 3.68
CA LEU A 108 -5.53 31.89 3.74
C LEU A 108 -5.98 30.59 3.06
N TYR A 109 -5.30 30.18 1.99
CA TYR A 109 -5.55 28.95 1.25
C TYR A 109 -5.22 27.73 2.11
N ALA A 110 -4.04 27.71 2.73
CA ALA A 110 -3.60 26.65 3.64
C ALA A 110 -4.48 26.49 4.90
N MET A 111 -5.13 27.58 5.34
CA MET A 111 -6.13 27.55 6.42
C MET A 111 -7.56 27.23 5.93
N LYS A 112 -7.74 27.01 4.62
CA LYS A 112 -9.04 26.84 3.95
C LYS A 112 -9.99 28.03 4.13
N TYR A 113 -9.46 29.23 4.34
CA TYR A 113 -10.23 30.48 4.43
C TYR A 113 -10.55 31.07 3.06
N THR A 114 -9.83 30.64 2.02
CA THR A 114 -10.14 30.86 0.61
C THR A 114 -9.72 29.64 -0.20
N TYR A 115 -10.33 29.45 -1.37
CA TYR A 115 -9.97 28.40 -2.34
C TYR A 115 -9.53 29.00 -3.68
N ALA A 116 -9.30 30.32 -3.73
CA ALA A 116 -9.00 31.04 -4.95
C ALA A 116 -7.71 30.53 -5.61
N ASP A 117 -7.86 29.81 -6.72
CA ASP A 117 -6.77 29.27 -7.53
C ASP A 117 -7.19 29.23 -9.02
N ALA A 118 -6.49 28.46 -9.84
CA ALA A 118 -6.83 28.36 -11.26
C ALA A 118 -8.14 27.56 -11.52
N ILE A 119 -8.67 26.84 -10.52
CA ILE A 119 -9.87 26.01 -10.61
C ILE A 119 -11.09 26.70 -9.97
N TYR A 120 -10.93 27.34 -8.81
CA TYR A 120 -11.99 28.07 -8.10
C TYR A 120 -11.72 29.57 -8.09
N PRO A 121 -12.70 30.46 -8.38
CA PRO A 121 -14.11 30.19 -8.70
C PRO A 121 -14.40 29.63 -10.10
N GLY A 122 -13.36 29.45 -10.91
CA GLY A 122 -13.45 28.88 -12.25
C GLY A 122 -13.60 29.95 -13.33
N LYS A 123 -13.59 29.49 -14.58
CA LYS A 123 -13.58 30.35 -15.77
C LYS A 123 -14.76 31.34 -15.76
N GLY A 124 -14.46 32.63 -15.84
CA GLY A 124 -15.45 33.71 -15.83
C GLY A 124 -16.24 33.86 -14.52
N GLY A 125 -15.86 33.17 -13.45
CA GLY A 125 -16.45 33.24 -12.12
C GLY A 125 -15.69 34.16 -11.17
N TYR A 126 -16.33 34.60 -10.09
CA TYR A 126 -15.71 35.40 -9.03
C TYR A 126 -16.29 35.06 -7.66
N GLN A 127 -15.56 35.38 -6.60
CA GLN A 127 -16.08 35.38 -5.23
C GLN A 127 -15.73 36.70 -4.53
N LEU A 128 -16.70 37.27 -3.84
CA LEU A 128 -16.55 38.38 -2.90
C LEU A 128 -16.81 37.85 -1.49
N GLN A 129 -15.75 37.80 -0.68
CA GLN A 129 -15.82 37.24 0.68
C GLN A 129 -15.24 38.22 1.69
N THR A 130 -15.86 38.32 2.87
CA THR A 130 -15.28 39.01 4.03
C THR A 130 -14.87 38.00 5.10
N LEU A 131 -13.58 37.99 5.43
CA LEU A 131 -13.01 37.34 6.61
C LEU A 131 -12.97 38.35 7.76
N ILE A 132 -13.71 38.08 8.84
CA ILE A 132 -13.73 38.94 10.02
C ILE A 132 -12.59 38.57 10.94
N ASN A 133 -11.64 39.48 11.12
CA ASN A 133 -10.52 39.33 12.04
C ASN A 133 -9.73 38.00 11.86
N PRO A 134 -9.22 37.66 10.66
CA PRO A 134 -8.65 36.34 10.38
C PRO A 134 -7.40 35.95 11.17
N PHE A 135 -6.75 36.91 11.83
CA PHE A 135 -5.54 36.66 12.61
C PHE A 135 -5.62 37.16 14.06
N GLY A 136 -6.81 37.56 14.53
CA GLY A 136 -6.95 38.14 15.87
C GLY A 136 -6.45 39.59 16.01
N LEU A 137 -6.09 40.27 14.91
CA LEU A 137 -5.54 41.63 14.86
C LEU A 137 -6.59 42.74 14.58
N GLU A 138 -7.82 42.51 15.01
CA GLU A 138 -8.99 43.41 14.93
C GLU A 138 -9.36 43.98 13.54
N SER A 139 -8.90 43.35 12.45
CA SER A 139 -9.01 43.89 11.08
C SER A 139 -9.73 42.92 10.15
N ASN A 140 -10.55 43.43 9.22
CA ASN A 140 -11.23 42.60 8.24
C ASN A 140 -10.44 42.47 6.93
N THR A 141 -10.49 41.30 6.31
CA THR A 141 -9.96 41.07 4.97
C THR A 141 -11.11 40.80 4.01
N VAL A 142 -11.23 41.57 2.94
CA VAL A 142 -12.15 41.32 1.83
C VAL A 142 -11.37 40.69 0.68
N ILE A 143 -11.91 39.63 0.07
CA ILE A 143 -11.28 38.92 -1.03
C ILE A 143 -12.15 39.08 -2.27
N LEU A 144 -11.56 39.61 -3.35
CA LEU A 144 -12.06 39.53 -4.72
C LEU A 144 -11.28 38.43 -5.43
N ALA A 145 -11.80 37.21 -5.34
CA ALA A 145 -11.21 36.03 -5.96
C ALA A 145 -11.69 35.87 -7.40
N ALA A 146 -10.77 35.55 -8.31
CA ALA A 146 -11.08 35.18 -9.69
C ALA A 146 -10.00 34.27 -10.28
N SER A 147 -10.39 33.26 -11.05
CA SER A 147 -9.43 32.35 -11.72
C SER A 147 -8.89 32.93 -13.03
N ASP A 148 -9.63 33.86 -13.66
CA ASP A 148 -9.25 34.51 -14.91
C ASP A 148 -9.65 36.00 -14.97
N LEU A 149 -9.22 36.69 -16.03
CA LEU A 149 -9.51 38.11 -16.25
C LEU A 149 -11.01 38.39 -16.48
N ALA A 150 -11.77 37.42 -17.00
CA ALA A 150 -13.22 37.61 -17.22
C ALA A 150 -13.98 37.61 -15.90
N GLY A 151 -13.64 36.70 -14.99
CA GLY A 151 -14.11 36.65 -13.62
C GLY A 151 -13.75 37.90 -12.85
N LEU A 152 -12.49 38.34 -12.95
CA LEU A 152 -12.01 39.58 -12.34
C LEU A 152 -12.89 40.77 -12.71
N ARG A 153 -13.17 40.97 -14.00
CA ARG A 153 -13.98 42.11 -14.48
C ARG A 153 -15.40 42.09 -13.92
N LYS A 154 -16.03 40.91 -13.84
CA LYS A 154 -17.37 40.75 -13.26
C LYS A 154 -17.37 41.05 -11.76
N GLY A 155 -16.44 40.46 -11.02
CA GLY A 155 -16.35 40.66 -9.56
C GLY A 155 -15.94 42.08 -9.20
N GLN A 156 -15.07 42.71 -9.98
CA GLN A 156 -14.74 44.13 -9.86
C GLN A 156 -15.98 45.00 -10.06
N GLY A 157 -16.75 44.78 -11.15
CA GLY A 157 -17.99 45.51 -11.40
C GLY A 157 -18.97 45.38 -10.23
N ARG A 158 -19.18 44.16 -9.74
CA ARG A 158 -20.04 43.90 -8.59
C ARG A 158 -19.57 44.61 -7.32
N LEU A 159 -18.27 44.59 -7.03
CA LEU A 159 -17.70 45.29 -5.88
C LEU A 159 -17.90 46.81 -6.01
N LEU A 160 -17.71 47.38 -7.20
CA LEU A 160 -17.98 48.79 -7.46
C LEU A 160 -19.45 49.14 -7.24
N ASP A 161 -20.41 48.30 -7.66
CA ASP A 161 -21.84 48.51 -7.40
C ASP A 161 -22.17 48.49 -5.89
N LEU A 162 -21.52 47.60 -5.13
CA LEU A 162 -21.64 47.56 -3.66
C LEU A 162 -21.07 48.82 -3.02
N LEU A 163 -19.95 49.33 -3.52
CA LEU A 163 -19.39 50.60 -3.09
C LEU A 163 -20.31 51.77 -3.45
N GLU A 164 -20.95 51.77 -4.63
CA GLU A 164 -21.90 52.80 -5.06
C GLU A 164 -23.14 52.85 -4.19
N SER A 165 -23.69 51.70 -3.85
CA SER A 165 -24.90 51.60 -3.03
C SER A 165 -24.67 51.87 -1.55
N SER A 166 -23.41 51.88 -1.08
CA SER A 166 -23.09 52.20 0.32
C SER A 166 -23.12 53.72 0.57
N PRO A 167 -23.89 54.22 1.57
CA PRO A 167 -23.94 55.64 1.90
C PRO A 167 -22.72 56.10 2.72
N GLU A 168 -22.04 55.18 3.40
CA GLU A 168 -20.89 55.43 4.28
C GLU A 168 -19.64 54.72 3.74
N PRO A 169 -18.41 55.09 4.16
CA PRO A 169 -17.18 54.39 3.81
C PRO A 169 -17.08 53.03 4.52
N ARG A 170 -18.05 52.15 4.29
CA ARG A 170 -18.17 50.82 4.90
C ARG A 170 -18.64 49.79 3.88
N LEU A 171 -18.07 48.61 3.93
CA LEU A 171 -18.57 47.41 3.24
C LEU A 171 -19.19 46.46 4.27
N ARG A 172 -20.43 46.02 4.01
CA ARG A 172 -21.06 44.96 4.81
C ARG A 172 -20.37 43.62 4.57
N TRP A 173 -20.50 42.68 5.49
CA TRP A 173 -20.00 41.31 5.34
C TRP A 173 -20.50 40.69 4.04
N LEU A 174 -19.56 40.17 3.24
CA LEU A 174 -19.81 39.56 1.94
C LEU A 174 -19.57 38.05 2.01
N ASN A 175 -20.49 37.31 1.39
CA ASN A 175 -20.29 35.92 1.00
C ASN A 175 -21.09 35.68 -0.29
N GLU A 176 -20.56 36.21 -1.40
CA GLU A 176 -21.17 36.13 -2.71
C GLU A 176 -20.22 35.40 -3.65
N ALA A 177 -20.70 34.38 -4.37
CA ALA A 177 -19.91 33.65 -5.34
C ALA A 177 -20.71 33.42 -6.62
N VAL A 178 -20.07 33.65 -7.76
CA VAL A 178 -20.50 33.19 -9.07
C VAL A 178 -19.45 32.20 -9.55
N VAL A 179 -19.76 30.92 -9.45
CA VAL A 179 -18.88 29.83 -9.90
C VAL A 179 -19.16 29.47 -11.35
N SER A 180 -18.17 28.88 -12.04
CA SER A 180 -18.37 28.38 -13.40
C SER A 180 -19.40 27.24 -13.45
N SER A 181 -19.96 26.97 -14.64
CA SER A 181 -20.90 25.85 -14.85
C SER A 181 -20.29 24.50 -14.48
N GLU A 182 -19.02 24.31 -14.80
CA GLU A 182 -18.26 23.08 -14.53
C GLU A 182 -18.11 22.86 -13.03
N LEU A 183 -17.77 23.93 -12.29
CA LEU A 183 -17.59 23.86 -10.85
C LEU A 183 -18.92 23.75 -10.10
N SER A 184 -19.97 24.42 -10.57
CA SER A 184 -21.31 24.29 -10.01
C SER A 184 -21.84 22.85 -10.06
N ALA A 185 -21.39 22.03 -11.03
CA ALA A 185 -21.82 20.65 -11.16
C ALA A 185 -21.24 19.73 -10.07
N VAL A 186 -20.04 20.02 -9.57
CA VAL A 186 -19.36 19.23 -8.52
C VAL A 186 -19.65 19.75 -7.10
N LEU A 187 -20.13 20.99 -6.96
CA LEU A 187 -20.53 21.60 -5.67
C LEU A 187 -22.00 21.28 -5.27
N LYS A 188 -22.63 20.26 -5.86
CA LYS A 188 -24.04 19.87 -5.66
C LYS A 188 -24.37 19.44 -4.20
N PRO A 189 -25.67 19.34 -3.82
CA PRO A 189 -26.09 19.01 -2.46
C PRO A 189 -25.54 17.66 -1.99
N LEU A 190 -24.96 17.66 -0.80
CA LEU A 190 -24.38 16.50 -0.14
C LEU A 190 -25.45 15.64 0.52
N SER A 191 -25.04 14.54 1.17
CA SER A 191 -25.94 13.60 1.86
C SER A 191 -27.04 14.29 2.68
N ALA A 192 -28.23 13.69 2.67
CA ALA A 192 -29.37 14.22 3.40
C ALA A 192 -29.05 14.33 4.89
N THR A 193 -29.08 15.56 5.41
CA THR A 193 -28.71 15.88 6.80
C THR A 193 -29.49 15.05 7.83
N ASP A 194 -30.77 14.77 7.58
CA ASP A 194 -31.58 13.94 8.47
C ASP A 194 -31.05 12.51 8.58
N THR A 195 -30.62 11.93 7.47
CA THR A 195 -30.05 10.59 7.42
C THR A 195 -28.73 10.50 8.18
N LEU A 196 -27.91 11.57 8.13
CA LEU A 196 -26.65 11.63 8.86
C LEU A 196 -26.89 11.74 10.37
N LEU A 197 -27.74 12.68 10.78
CA LEU A 197 -28.05 12.90 12.20
C LEU A 197 -28.76 11.72 12.84
N ALA A 198 -29.61 10.99 12.10
CA ALA A 198 -30.29 9.80 12.60
C ALA A 198 -29.34 8.65 12.97
N LYS A 199 -28.09 8.68 12.52
CA LYS A 199 -27.06 7.67 12.86
C LYS A 199 -26.39 7.94 14.22
N LEU A 200 -26.57 9.14 14.79
CA LEU A 200 -25.96 9.49 16.07
C LEU A 200 -26.70 8.78 17.21
N ASP A 201 -25.98 7.93 17.93
CA ASP A 201 -26.48 7.18 19.08
C ASP A 201 -25.40 7.21 20.18
N PRO A 202 -25.69 7.77 21.38
CA PRO A 202 -24.72 7.85 22.47
C PRO A 202 -24.32 6.48 23.03
N ALA A 203 -25.11 5.42 22.77
CA ALA A 203 -24.82 4.06 23.18
C ALA A 203 -24.15 3.22 22.07
N ALA A 204 -23.94 3.79 20.87
CA ALA A 204 -23.32 3.08 19.76
C ALA A 204 -21.90 2.64 20.12
N ARG A 205 -21.59 1.36 19.89
CA ARG A 205 -20.22 0.84 20.04
C ARG A 205 -19.30 1.25 18.89
N SER A 206 -19.87 1.72 17.78
CA SER A 206 -19.17 2.12 16.55
C SER A 206 -19.11 3.64 16.42
N PHE A 207 -17.90 4.19 16.54
CA PHE A 207 -17.59 5.60 16.36
C PHE A 207 -17.82 6.16 14.95
N ARG A 208 -17.93 5.29 13.93
CA ARG A 208 -17.98 5.67 12.51
C ARG A 208 -19.04 6.73 12.23
N ALA A 209 -20.23 6.63 12.83
CA ALA A 209 -21.32 7.57 12.61
C ALA A 209 -20.97 9.00 13.05
N THR A 210 -20.35 9.16 14.22
CA THR A 210 -19.97 10.47 14.76
C THR A 210 -18.90 11.13 13.88
N LEU A 211 -17.90 10.36 13.42
CA LEU A 211 -16.88 10.85 12.48
C LEU A 211 -17.45 11.20 11.11
N THR A 212 -18.40 10.40 10.59
CA THR A 212 -19.08 10.72 9.32
C THR A 212 -19.83 12.05 9.41
N VAL A 213 -20.54 12.29 10.51
CA VAL A 213 -21.24 13.57 10.74
C VAL A 213 -20.27 14.73 10.85
N LEU A 214 -19.14 14.57 11.56
CA LEU A 214 -18.08 15.59 11.63
C LEU A 214 -17.54 15.95 10.23
N SER A 215 -17.17 14.93 9.45
CA SER A 215 -16.64 15.10 8.09
C SER A 215 -17.65 15.82 7.18
N ASP A 216 -18.90 15.35 7.15
CA ASP A 216 -19.93 15.92 6.29
C ASP A 216 -20.35 17.32 6.74
N ALA A 217 -20.33 17.63 8.03
CA ALA A 217 -20.56 18.99 8.53
C ALA A 217 -19.51 19.97 7.99
N GLY A 218 -18.23 19.58 7.97
CA GLY A 218 -17.17 20.36 7.35
C GLY A 218 -17.39 20.55 5.84
N LEU A 219 -17.71 19.47 5.13
CA LEU A 219 -17.96 19.47 3.68
C LEU A 219 -19.15 20.34 3.27
N ILE A 220 -20.26 20.27 4.02
CA ILE A 220 -21.46 21.08 3.80
C ILE A 220 -21.16 22.56 4.06
N GLY A 221 -20.40 22.87 5.11
CA GLY A 221 -19.98 24.24 5.39
C GLY A 221 -19.05 24.81 4.32
N GLU A 222 -18.13 23.99 3.81
CA GLU A 222 -17.29 24.35 2.67
C GLU A 222 -18.14 24.64 1.42
N ASN A 223 -19.13 23.81 1.10
CA ASN A 223 -20.03 24.06 -0.03
C ASN A 223 -20.85 25.36 0.13
N TYR A 224 -21.33 25.69 1.33
CA TYR A 224 -22.01 26.97 1.57
C TYR A 224 -21.04 28.15 1.37
N PHE A 225 -19.83 28.02 1.89
CA PHE A 225 -18.78 29.02 1.71
C PHE A 225 -18.45 29.25 0.22
N LEU A 226 -18.26 28.19 -0.55
CA LEU A 226 -17.85 28.27 -1.96
C LEU A 226 -18.94 28.80 -2.90
N THR A 227 -20.21 28.69 -2.51
CA THR A 227 -21.35 29.03 -3.38
C THR A 227 -22.14 30.26 -2.93
N GLY A 228 -22.11 30.61 -1.64
CA GLY A 228 -23.00 31.62 -1.07
C GLY A 228 -24.49 31.29 -1.17
N SER A 229 -24.86 30.06 -1.55
CA SER A 229 -26.24 29.66 -1.84
C SER A 229 -27.09 29.54 -0.58
N GLU A 230 -28.32 30.06 -0.63
CA GLU A 230 -29.30 29.95 0.46
C GLU A 230 -29.62 28.48 0.81
N ALA A 231 -29.72 27.61 -0.20
CA ALA A 231 -30.00 26.19 0.01
C ALA A 231 -28.84 25.48 0.75
N ALA A 232 -27.60 25.78 0.37
CA ALA A 232 -26.43 25.25 1.06
C ALA A 232 -26.33 25.78 2.50
N GLY A 233 -26.65 27.06 2.71
CA GLY A 233 -26.72 27.67 4.04
C GLY A 233 -27.77 27.02 4.94
N ALA A 234 -28.96 26.70 4.41
CA ALA A 234 -30.00 26.00 5.15
C ALA A 234 -29.55 24.57 5.56
N GLN A 235 -28.90 23.84 4.65
CA GLN A 235 -28.34 22.52 4.95
C GLN A 235 -27.23 22.61 6.02
N TYR A 236 -26.34 23.59 5.91
CA TYR A 236 -25.25 23.81 6.86
C TYR A 236 -25.79 24.16 8.25
N LYS A 237 -26.76 25.07 8.34
CA LYS A 237 -27.41 25.40 9.61
C LYS A 237 -27.98 24.16 10.29
N LYS A 238 -28.68 23.30 9.53
CA LYS A 238 -29.32 22.10 10.05
C LYS A 238 -28.32 21.07 10.59
N ILE A 239 -27.26 20.76 9.83
CA ILE A 239 -26.26 19.77 10.28
C ILE A 239 -25.49 20.26 11.50
N MET A 240 -25.10 21.55 11.54
CA MET A 240 -24.37 22.12 12.66
C MET A 240 -25.19 22.13 13.94
N LEU A 241 -26.47 22.51 13.88
CA LEU A 241 -27.35 22.50 15.06
C LEU A 241 -27.63 21.08 15.55
N GLY A 242 -27.95 20.15 14.65
CA GLY A 242 -28.22 18.76 15.05
C GLY A 242 -26.99 18.07 15.64
N PHE A 243 -25.80 18.33 15.07
CA PHE A 243 -24.56 17.79 15.63
C PHE A 243 -24.20 18.46 16.95
N ALA A 244 -24.37 19.78 17.06
CA ALA A 244 -24.17 20.50 18.32
C ALA A 244 -25.11 20.01 19.43
N ASP A 245 -26.35 19.66 19.10
CA ASP A 245 -27.29 19.08 20.07
C ASP A 245 -26.80 17.75 20.62
N PHE A 246 -26.29 16.87 19.76
CA PHE A 246 -25.72 15.60 20.18
C PHE A 246 -24.48 15.81 21.07
N LEU A 247 -23.52 16.64 20.62
CA LEU A 247 -22.26 16.89 21.32
C LEU A 247 -22.46 17.56 22.68
N ASN A 248 -23.39 18.52 22.77
CA ASN A 248 -23.67 19.22 24.03
C ASN A 248 -24.50 18.37 25.00
N ARG A 249 -25.38 17.50 24.49
CA ARG A 249 -26.21 16.60 25.32
C ARG A 249 -25.42 15.42 25.87
N TYR A 250 -24.47 14.88 25.09
CA TYR A 250 -23.68 13.69 25.42
C TYR A 250 -22.17 13.92 25.26
N PRO A 251 -21.58 14.93 25.95
CA PRO A 251 -20.20 15.33 25.70
C PRO A 251 -19.18 14.25 26.07
N LYS A 252 -19.49 13.36 27.03
CA LYS A 252 -18.59 12.27 27.42
C LYS A 252 -18.54 11.19 26.35
N GLU A 253 -19.71 10.74 25.91
CA GLU A 253 -19.90 9.69 24.89
C GLU A 253 -19.39 10.17 23.54
N ALA A 254 -19.74 11.41 23.15
CA ALA A 254 -19.23 12.03 21.94
C ALA A 254 -17.70 12.08 21.90
N LYS A 255 -17.05 12.52 23.00
CA LYS A 255 -15.58 12.51 23.09
C LYS A 255 -15.01 11.10 23.03
N ALA A 256 -15.67 10.13 23.64
CA ALA A 256 -15.26 8.73 23.53
C ALA A 256 -15.34 8.24 22.08
N HIS A 257 -16.41 8.56 21.34
CA HIS A 257 -16.55 8.20 19.92
C HIS A 257 -15.50 8.89 19.06
N LEU A 258 -15.33 10.20 19.22
CA LEU A 258 -14.37 11.00 18.44
C LEU A 258 -12.92 10.58 18.69
N LYS A 259 -12.61 10.06 19.88
CA LYS A 259 -11.29 9.51 20.25
C LYS A 259 -11.15 8.01 20.00
N GLN A 260 -12.24 7.28 19.72
CA GLN A 260 -12.18 5.82 19.58
C GLN A 260 -11.33 5.50 18.33
N ARG A 261 -10.24 4.76 18.54
CA ARG A 261 -9.17 4.54 17.55
C ARG A 261 -8.38 5.80 17.15
N GLU A 262 -8.39 6.86 17.96
CA GLU A 262 -7.48 8.00 17.83
C GLU A 262 -7.63 8.71 16.46
N ASN A 263 -8.87 9.02 16.03
CA ASN A 263 -9.13 9.22 14.60
C ASN A 263 -10.00 10.43 14.22
N ILE A 264 -9.71 11.62 14.75
CA ILE A 264 -10.19 12.86 14.10
C ILE A 264 -9.52 13.07 12.72
N TRP A 265 -8.43 12.34 12.45
CA TRP A 265 -7.80 12.09 11.14
C TRP A 265 -7.88 13.29 10.18
N THR A 266 -8.44 13.11 8.98
CA THR A 266 -8.47 14.12 7.91
C THR A 266 -9.63 15.12 7.99
N ALA A 267 -10.58 14.95 8.92
CA ALA A 267 -11.83 15.72 8.92
C ALA A 267 -11.74 17.04 9.72
N GLY A 268 -10.90 17.09 10.75
CA GLY A 268 -10.87 18.19 11.72
C GLY A 268 -10.57 19.57 11.11
N HIS A 269 -9.48 19.68 10.35
CA HIS A 269 -9.08 20.95 9.70
C HIS A 269 -10.22 21.57 8.88
N SER A 270 -10.86 20.78 8.01
CA SER A 270 -11.97 21.24 7.17
C SER A 270 -13.17 21.69 8.01
N PHE A 271 -13.50 20.97 9.09
CA PHE A 271 -14.60 21.32 10.00
C PHE A 271 -14.35 22.67 10.72
N PHE A 272 -13.17 22.87 11.28
CA PHE A 272 -12.83 24.12 11.98
C PHE A 272 -12.78 25.32 11.02
N ALA A 273 -12.20 25.16 9.84
CA ALA A 273 -12.16 26.20 8.82
C ALA A 273 -13.58 26.59 8.37
N ALA A 274 -14.43 25.59 8.09
CA ALA A 274 -15.82 25.81 7.70
C ALA A 274 -16.63 26.57 8.76
N TRP A 275 -16.43 26.28 10.05
CA TRP A 275 -17.05 27.04 11.13
C TRP A 275 -16.58 28.49 11.14
N TYR A 276 -15.26 28.73 11.11
CA TYR A 276 -14.72 30.09 11.17
C TYR A 276 -15.23 30.98 10.02
N VAL A 277 -15.21 30.50 8.76
CA VAL A 277 -15.62 31.31 7.60
C VAL A 277 -17.12 31.58 7.56
N ASN A 278 -17.94 30.65 8.08
CA ASN A 278 -19.39 30.75 8.04
C ASN A 278 -20.02 31.27 9.33
N GLU A 279 -19.28 31.33 10.44
CA GLU A 279 -19.74 31.90 11.73
C GLU A 279 -20.35 33.30 11.56
N PRO A 280 -19.82 34.20 10.71
CA PRO A 280 -20.40 35.52 10.52
C PRO A 280 -21.74 35.55 9.80
N SER A 281 -22.13 34.46 9.15
CA SER A 281 -23.35 34.39 8.34
C SER A 281 -24.59 34.74 9.16
N PRO A 282 -25.56 35.49 8.58
CA PRO A 282 -26.81 35.83 9.25
C PRO A 282 -27.74 34.62 9.45
N ILE A 283 -27.40 33.44 8.94
CA ILE A 283 -28.22 32.23 9.13
C ILE A 283 -28.28 31.80 10.60
N PHE A 284 -27.29 32.15 11.42
CA PHE A 284 -27.24 31.81 12.84
C PHE A 284 -27.59 33.00 13.72
N THR A 285 -28.47 32.77 14.70
CA THR A 285 -28.68 33.67 15.84
C THR A 285 -27.53 33.56 16.84
N ASP A 286 -27.37 34.53 17.74
CA ASP A 286 -26.32 34.47 18.76
C ASP A 286 -26.51 33.30 19.74
N GLU A 287 -27.75 32.91 20.04
CA GLU A 287 -28.04 31.72 20.86
C GLU A 287 -27.61 30.43 20.17
N GLU A 288 -27.90 30.30 18.87
CA GLU A 288 -27.44 29.16 18.06
C GLU A 288 -25.91 29.13 17.97
N ARG A 289 -25.26 30.29 17.76
CA ARG A 289 -23.80 30.40 17.75
C ARG A 289 -23.19 29.97 19.09
N LYS A 290 -23.81 30.33 20.21
CA LYS A 290 -23.38 29.92 21.56
C LYS A 290 -23.39 28.40 21.72
N ARG A 291 -24.44 27.73 21.23
CA ARG A 291 -24.54 26.26 21.24
C ARG A 291 -23.51 25.61 20.34
N ILE A 292 -23.32 26.14 19.14
CA ILE A 292 -22.38 25.58 18.16
C ILE A 292 -20.94 25.75 18.62
N VAL A 293 -20.54 26.91 19.15
CA VAL A 293 -19.14 27.11 19.60
C VAL A 293 -18.78 26.18 20.77
N SER A 294 -19.73 25.90 21.68
CA SER A 294 -19.57 24.87 22.72
C SER A 294 -19.32 23.48 22.10
N ALA A 295 -20.06 23.12 21.07
CA ALA A 295 -19.88 21.84 20.37
C ALA A 295 -18.56 21.77 19.59
N VAL A 296 -18.15 22.86 18.92
CA VAL A 296 -16.84 22.98 18.27
C VAL A 296 -15.72 22.80 19.29
N TYR A 297 -15.89 23.32 20.51
CA TYR A 297 -14.96 23.09 21.61
C TYR A 297 -14.94 21.63 22.07
N VAL A 298 -16.07 20.91 22.15
CA VAL A 298 -16.12 19.46 22.43
C VAL A 298 -15.28 18.66 21.41
N VAL A 299 -15.36 19.01 20.12
CA VAL A 299 -14.55 18.38 19.07
C VAL A 299 -13.06 18.70 19.27
N LEU A 300 -12.71 19.95 19.60
CA LEU A 300 -11.33 20.34 19.88
C LEU A 300 -10.77 19.63 21.13
N ASP A 301 -11.54 19.53 22.21
CA ASP A 301 -11.17 18.78 23.42
C ASP A 301 -11.03 17.28 23.14
N ALA A 302 -11.83 16.73 22.22
CA ALA A 302 -11.62 15.37 21.74
C ALA A 302 -10.25 15.22 21.06
N ASN A 303 -9.95 16.10 20.10
CA ASN A 303 -8.70 16.08 19.34
C ASN A 303 -7.46 16.38 20.20
N GLY A 304 -7.61 17.31 21.14
CA GLY A 304 -6.58 17.68 22.10
C GLY A 304 -6.23 16.57 23.07
N ASN A 305 -6.86 15.41 22.97
CA ASN A 305 -6.63 14.18 23.74
C ASN A 305 -6.60 12.93 22.83
N ASP A 306 -6.26 13.12 21.56
CA ASP A 306 -6.01 12.04 20.61
C ASP A 306 -4.72 11.28 20.99
N GLY A 307 -4.74 9.95 20.87
CA GLY A 307 -3.63 9.09 21.31
C GLY A 307 -2.44 9.06 20.34
N TYR A 308 -2.64 9.42 19.07
CA TYR A 308 -1.55 9.59 18.11
C TYR A 308 -0.80 10.92 18.30
N ILE A 309 -1.25 11.80 19.19
CA ILE A 309 -0.54 13.04 19.52
C ILE A 309 0.32 12.80 20.76
N PRO A 310 1.62 12.46 20.62
CA PRO A 310 2.49 12.26 21.76
C PRO A 310 2.59 13.54 22.59
N ARG A 311 2.53 13.39 23.91
CA ARG A 311 2.52 14.53 24.86
C ARG A 311 3.90 15.02 25.24
N HIS A 312 4.92 14.24 24.93
CA HIS A 312 6.32 14.55 25.17
C HIS A 312 6.98 15.00 23.87
N SER A 313 7.86 16.00 23.97
CA SER A 313 8.59 16.53 22.83
C SER A 313 9.61 15.50 22.33
N GLN A 314 9.22 14.72 21.32
CA GLN A 314 10.11 13.81 20.61
C GLN A 314 10.42 14.35 19.22
N LYS A 315 11.70 14.25 18.84
CA LYS A 315 12.19 14.53 17.48
C LYS A 315 12.31 13.22 16.71
N PHE A 316 11.42 13.02 15.74
CA PHE A 316 11.41 11.87 14.85
C PHE A 316 10.60 12.14 13.57
N ALA A 317 10.79 11.30 12.56
CA ALA A 317 10.13 11.34 11.27
C ALA A 317 8.67 10.94 11.40
N ARG A 318 7.77 11.84 11.00
CA ARG A 318 6.33 11.69 11.22
C ARG A 318 5.66 10.73 10.24
N ASN A 319 4.50 10.22 10.64
CA ASN A 319 3.56 9.54 9.75
C ASN A 319 2.19 10.26 9.72
N ASN A 320 1.32 9.82 8.83
CA ASN A 320 0.01 10.46 8.59
C ASN A 320 -0.91 10.45 9.81
N HIS A 321 -0.85 9.41 10.67
CA HIS A 321 -1.69 9.33 11.86
C HIS A 321 -1.35 10.41 12.90
N GLU A 322 -0.17 11.01 12.79
CA GLU A 322 0.29 12.06 13.72
C GLU A 322 0.04 13.46 13.14
N THR A 323 0.37 13.69 11.86
CA THR A 323 0.32 15.04 11.28
C THR A 323 -1.10 15.54 11.03
N TYR A 324 -2.03 14.68 10.62
CA TYR A 324 -3.42 15.05 10.38
C TYR A 324 -4.16 15.54 11.64
N PRO A 325 -4.22 14.77 12.74
CA PRO A 325 -4.86 15.24 13.97
C PRO A 325 -4.09 16.41 14.59
N ALA A 326 -2.76 16.48 14.46
CA ALA A 326 -1.97 17.62 14.93
C ALA A 326 -2.32 18.92 14.18
N PHE A 327 -2.43 18.88 12.85
CA PHE A 327 -2.83 20.05 12.07
C PHE A 327 -4.28 20.47 12.36
N SER A 328 -5.17 19.50 12.52
CA SER A 328 -6.54 19.75 13.00
C SER A 328 -6.56 20.40 14.39
N LEU A 329 -5.64 20.01 15.28
CA LEU A 329 -5.50 20.59 16.62
C LEU A 329 -5.04 22.04 16.54
N MET A 330 -4.02 22.31 15.72
CA MET A 330 -3.49 23.65 15.52
C MET A 330 -4.53 24.61 14.96
N THR A 331 -5.24 24.20 13.91
CA THR A 331 -6.24 25.05 13.23
C THR A 331 -7.46 25.32 14.12
N GLY A 332 -7.95 24.30 14.83
CA GLY A 332 -9.00 24.48 15.84
C GLY A 332 -8.55 25.35 17.02
N ALA A 333 -7.33 25.14 17.53
CA ALA A 333 -6.79 25.95 18.62
C ALA A 333 -6.56 27.42 18.18
N PHE A 334 -6.08 27.65 16.95
CA PHE A 334 -5.86 28.98 16.40
C PHE A 334 -7.14 29.84 16.45
N TYR A 335 -8.31 29.26 16.15
CA TYR A 335 -9.61 29.93 16.26
C TYR A 335 -9.87 30.43 17.69
N PHE A 336 -9.73 29.56 18.70
CA PHE A 336 -10.01 29.92 20.09
C PHE A 336 -8.96 30.88 20.66
N ARG A 337 -7.68 30.72 20.33
CA ARG A 337 -6.61 31.66 20.74
C ARG A 337 -6.86 33.07 20.21
N SER A 338 -7.33 33.17 18.96
CA SER A 338 -7.55 34.46 18.29
C SER A 338 -8.82 35.18 18.75
N HIS A 339 -9.83 34.46 19.25
CA HIS A 339 -11.17 35.01 19.46
C HIS A 339 -11.74 34.82 20.88
N TYR A 340 -11.12 33.97 21.68
CA TYR A 340 -11.46 33.70 23.08
C TYR A 340 -10.22 33.78 23.99
N PRO A 341 -9.36 34.81 23.83
CA PRO A 341 -8.08 34.87 24.53
C PRO A 341 -8.28 34.86 26.05
N GLY A 342 -7.51 34.02 26.74
CA GLY A 342 -7.53 33.90 28.21
C GLY A 342 -8.73 33.15 28.81
N LEU A 343 -9.68 32.68 28.00
CA LEU A 343 -10.86 31.93 28.50
C LEU A 343 -10.61 30.42 28.59
N LEU A 344 -9.69 29.89 27.78
CA LEU A 344 -9.42 28.45 27.64
C LEU A 344 -7.89 28.22 27.66
N PRO A 345 -7.25 28.23 28.85
CA PRO A 345 -5.80 28.16 28.98
C PRO A 345 -5.18 26.88 28.37
N GLU A 346 -5.92 25.77 28.33
CA GLU A 346 -5.50 24.50 27.73
C GLU A 346 -5.27 24.61 26.21
N VAL A 347 -5.94 25.54 25.52
CA VAL A 347 -5.86 25.69 24.06
C VAL A 347 -4.47 26.16 23.62
N ASP A 348 -3.81 27.02 24.39
CA ASP A 348 -2.43 27.43 24.10
C ASP A 348 -1.48 26.23 24.16
N SER A 349 -1.67 25.35 25.15
CA SER A 349 -0.91 24.10 25.27
C SER A 349 -1.19 23.16 24.09
N TRP A 350 -2.44 23.04 23.66
CA TRP A 350 -2.80 22.19 22.53
C TRP A 350 -2.21 22.69 21.21
N TYR A 351 -2.23 24.00 20.97
CA TYR A 351 -1.56 24.56 19.79
C TYR A 351 -0.07 24.23 19.81
N ALA A 352 0.60 24.45 20.94
CA ALA A 352 2.02 24.16 21.08
C ALA A 352 2.35 22.67 20.85
N ILE A 353 1.53 21.76 21.36
CA ILE A 353 1.69 20.31 21.14
C ILE A 353 1.51 19.96 19.66
N GLY A 354 0.49 20.52 18.99
CA GLY A 354 0.30 20.31 17.55
C GLY A 354 1.46 20.86 16.72
N GLU A 355 1.92 22.07 17.03
CA GLU A 355 3.07 22.71 16.36
C GLU A 355 4.37 21.92 16.57
N GLN A 356 4.53 21.29 17.72
CA GLN A 356 5.67 20.41 18.00
C GLN A 356 5.76 19.23 17.05
N MET A 357 4.65 18.75 16.46
CA MET A 357 4.71 17.65 15.48
C MET A 357 5.46 18.05 14.21
N PHE A 358 5.26 19.28 13.74
CA PHE A 358 5.93 19.82 12.55
C PHE A 358 7.32 20.39 12.87
N THR A 359 7.46 21.10 13.98
CA THR A 359 8.76 21.70 14.36
C THR A 359 9.80 20.65 14.75
N ASN A 360 9.36 19.53 15.34
CA ASN A 360 10.21 18.39 15.68
C ASN A 360 10.18 17.27 14.63
N ASN A 361 9.56 17.46 13.47
CA ASN A 361 9.73 16.53 12.36
C ASN A 361 11.20 16.61 11.90
N THR A 362 11.88 15.48 11.89
CA THR A 362 13.29 15.37 11.51
C THR A 362 13.47 15.21 10.01
N ALA A 363 12.42 14.79 9.29
CA ALA A 363 12.50 14.42 7.88
C ALA A 363 11.86 15.45 6.96
N VAL A 364 12.47 15.64 5.78
CA VAL A 364 11.96 16.55 4.72
C VAL A 364 11.17 15.83 3.63
N ILE A 365 11.25 14.49 3.59
CA ILE A 365 10.41 13.57 2.82
C ILE A 365 9.70 12.61 3.80
N SER A 366 8.67 11.91 3.33
CA SER A 366 8.05 10.86 4.13
C SER A 366 8.98 9.67 4.34
N ARG A 367 8.66 8.87 5.36
CA ARG A 367 9.11 7.48 5.42
C ARG A 367 8.51 6.72 4.23
N ASP A 368 9.04 5.53 3.96
CA ASP A 368 8.48 4.66 2.94
C ASP A 368 7.18 4.01 3.46
N ASP A 369 6.10 4.76 3.34
CA ASP A 369 4.76 4.40 3.82
C ASP A 369 3.88 3.83 2.69
N GLY A 370 4.50 3.39 1.60
CA GLY A 370 3.82 2.93 0.41
C GLY A 370 3.15 4.04 -0.39
N SER A 371 2.84 3.74 -1.66
CA SER A 371 2.52 4.77 -2.65
C SER A 371 1.23 5.54 -2.38
N ASP A 372 0.28 4.93 -1.68
CA ASP A 372 -0.99 5.54 -1.31
C ASP A 372 -0.94 6.38 -0.02
N TYR A 373 0.16 6.34 0.74
CA TYR A 373 0.31 7.16 1.95
C TYR A 373 1.52 8.10 1.92
N MET A 374 2.48 7.88 1.02
CA MET A 374 3.76 8.61 0.97
C MET A 374 3.59 10.14 0.88
N MET A 375 2.49 10.68 0.35
CA MET A 375 2.30 12.14 0.20
C MET A 375 1.56 12.82 1.36
N HIS A 376 1.00 12.09 2.33
CA HIS A 376 0.21 12.69 3.40
C HIS A 376 0.99 13.67 4.29
N VAL A 377 2.20 13.28 4.71
CA VAL A 377 3.07 14.12 5.54
C VAL A 377 3.51 15.37 4.76
N PRO A 378 4.00 15.28 3.51
CA PRO A 378 4.26 16.44 2.66
C PRO A 378 3.07 17.37 2.51
N ILE A 379 1.86 16.86 2.26
CA ILE A 379 0.65 17.68 2.08
C ILE A 379 0.36 18.50 3.34
N THR A 380 0.32 17.84 4.50
CA THR A 380 0.05 18.51 5.78
C THR A 380 1.17 19.47 6.19
N THR A 381 2.42 19.16 5.82
CA THR A 381 3.57 20.04 6.06
C THR A 381 3.57 21.27 5.14
N LEU A 382 3.08 21.15 3.90
CA LEU A 382 2.85 22.29 3.01
C LEU A 382 1.82 23.25 3.60
N ASP A 383 0.68 22.73 4.06
CA ASP A 383 -0.36 23.54 4.71
C ASP A 383 0.20 24.22 5.98
N TYR A 384 0.93 23.47 6.82
CA TYR A 384 1.61 24.02 8.00
C TYR A 384 2.60 25.14 7.64
N ALA A 385 3.46 24.93 6.65
CA ALA A 385 4.48 25.88 6.24
C ALA A 385 3.87 27.21 5.78
N LEU A 386 2.79 27.15 4.98
CA LEU A 386 2.09 28.33 4.50
C LEU A 386 1.24 28.99 5.58
N MET A 387 0.60 28.22 6.46
CA MET A 387 -0.16 28.75 7.60
C MET A 387 0.71 29.50 8.60
N THR A 388 1.87 28.95 8.96
CA THR A 388 2.69 29.48 10.07
C THR A 388 3.74 30.48 9.64
N GLY A 389 4.20 30.42 8.39
CA GLY A 389 5.39 31.16 7.97
C GLY A 389 6.66 30.32 7.97
N ASP A 390 6.62 29.09 8.49
CA ASP A 390 7.79 28.20 8.51
C ASP A 390 8.17 27.74 7.10
N ARG A 391 9.20 28.37 6.52
CA ARG A 391 9.65 28.08 5.15
C ARG A 391 10.62 26.91 5.03
N ARG A 392 10.92 26.15 6.11
CA ARG A 392 11.86 25.02 6.04
C ARG A 392 11.45 23.99 4.99
N PHE A 393 10.21 23.54 5.01
CA PHE A 393 9.72 22.56 4.03
C PHE A 393 9.70 23.11 2.60
N LEU A 394 9.26 24.36 2.40
CA LEU A 394 9.25 24.98 1.06
C LEU A 394 10.66 25.09 0.47
N ARG A 395 11.67 25.31 1.32
CA ARG A 395 13.07 25.42 0.93
C ARG A 395 13.74 24.06 0.73
N GLU A 396 13.51 23.09 1.61
CA GLU A 396 14.34 21.87 1.65
C GLU A 396 13.57 20.59 1.28
N GLY A 397 12.25 20.53 1.52
CA GLY A 397 11.47 19.28 1.40
C GLY A 397 10.53 19.19 0.21
N MET A 398 9.97 20.32 -0.23
CA MET A 398 8.93 20.32 -1.28
C MET A 398 9.45 19.79 -2.61
N ARG A 399 10.66 20.21 -3.04
CA ARG A 399 11.27 19.70 -4.28
C ARG A 399 11.52 18.19 -4.17
N ALA A 400 12.17 17.76 -3.09
CA ALA A 400 12.52 16.36 -2.86
C ALA A 400 11.28 15.46 -2.82
N SER A 401 10.20 15.90 -2.15
CA SER A 401 8.94 15.16 -2.10
C SER A 401 8.27 15.06 -3.47
N ALA A 402 8.29 16.14 -4.27
CA ALA A 402 7.70 16.15 -5.61
C ALA A 402 8.50 15.30 -6.61
N ASP A 403 9.83 15.35 -6.55
CA ASP A 403 10.72 14.54 -7.37
C ASP A 403 10.60 13.04 -7.02
N LEU A 404 10.45 12.69 -5.73
CA LEU A 404 10.13 11.33 -5.28
C LEU A 404 8.73 10.86 -5.72
N GLN A 405 7.72 11.73 -5.70
CA GLN A 405 6.40 11.38 -6.22
C GLN A 405 6.45 11.17 -7.74
N ALA A 406 7.19 12.01 -8.47
CA ALA A 406 7.32 11.95 -9.92
C ALA A 406 8.00 10.66 -10.38
N ILE A 407 9.03 10.17 -9.67
CA ILE A 407 9.67 8.90 -10.05
C ILE A 407 8.72 7.72 -9.90
N MET A 408 7.74 7.79 -9.00
CA MET A 408 6.75 6.74 -8.74
C MET A 408 5.52 6.77 -9.66
N ILE A 409 5.42 7.70 -10.61
CA ILE A 409 4.38 7.70 -11.63
C ILE A 409 4.96 7.09 -12.91
N ASP A 410 4.43 5.97 -13.36
CA ASP A 410 4.90 5.32 -14.59
C ASP A 410 4.50 6.09 -15.87
N ASN A 411 4.94 5.60 -17.03
CA ASN A 411 4.67 6.24 -18.33
C ASN A 411 3.19 6.21 -18.74
N LEU A 412 2.35 5.40 -18.08
CA LEU A 412 0.91 5.30 -18.33
C LEU A 412 0.10 6.16 -17.35
N GLY A 413 0.77 6.86 -16.42
CA GLY A 413 0.14 7.72 -15.44
C GLY A 413 -0.37 6.96 -14.22
N VAL A 414 0.13 5.75 -13.98
CA VAL A 414 -0.25 4.92 -12.83
C VAL A 414 0.77 5.10 -11.72
N MET A 415 0.28 5.26 -10.49
CA MET A 415 1.15 5.26 -9.33
C MET A 415 1.67 3.83 -9.09
N VAL A 416 3.00 3.70 -9.02
CA VAL A 416 3.70 2.43 -8.82
C VAL A 416 3.41 1.87 -7.43
N GLY A 417 3.35 0.53 -7.30
CA GLY A 417 3.15 -0.14 -6.02
C GLY A 417 4.46 -0.38 -5.28
N GLY A 418 4.43 -0.28 -3.95
CA GLY A 418 5.48 -0.54 -2.95
C GLY A 418 4.90 -0.20 -1.58
N GLY A 419 5.25 -0.93 -0.51
CA GLY A 419 4.53 -0.85 0.77
C GLY A 419 3.01 -1.16 0.67
N ASP A 420 2.18 -0.59 1.55
CA ASP A 420 0.71 -0.73 1.50
C ASP A 420 0.10 -0.02 0.28
N VAL A 421 -0.45 -0.77 -0.68
CA VAL A 421 -1.01 -0.22 -1.93
C VAL A 421 -2.42 -0.75 -2.19
N VAL A 422 -3.33 0.11 -2.62
CA VAL A 422 -4.70 -0.26 -2.99
C VAL A 422 -4.78 -0.91 -4.40
N PRO A 423 -5.88 -1.60 -4.75
CA PRO A 423 -6.10 -2.16 -6.09
C PRO A 423 -5.83 -1.22 -7.27
N PHE A 424 -5.52 -1.82 -8.41
CA PHE A 424 -5.34 -1.11 -9.68
C PHE A 424 -6.54 -0.20 -9.98
N GLY A 425 -6.23 0.95 -10.56
CA GLY A 425 -7.21 1.99 -10.85
C GLY A 425 -7.74 2.75 -9.63
N ARG A 426 -7.30 2.45 -8.41
CA ARG A 426 -7.59 3.28 -7.23
C ARG A 426 -6.44 4.17 -6.79
N SER A 427 -5.21 3.70 -6.97
CA SER A 427 -3.98 4.44 -6.70
C SER A 427 -3.59 5.30 -7.90
N SER A 428 -3.46 6.60 -7.70
CA SER A 428 -3.04 7.56 -8.75
C SER A 428 -2.50 8.85 -8.12
N ALA A 429 -1.90 9.73 -8.93
CA ALA A 429 -1.51 11.06 -8.48
C ALA A 429 -2.70 11.94 -8.04
N TYR A 430 -3.94 11.57 -8.38
CA TYR A 430 -5.18 12.25 -7.98
C TYR A 430 -5.93 11.52 -6.86
N HIS A 431 -5.23 10.69 -6.08
CA HIS A 431 -5.77 10.03 -4.91
C HIS A 431 -5.47 10.85 -3.65
N TRP A 432 -6.44 10.99 -2.74
CA TRP A 432 -6.27 11.55 -1.39
C TRP A 432 -5.49 12.89 -1.29
N GLY A 433 -5.66 13.79 -2.26
CA GLY A 433 -5.00 15.09 -2.28
C GLY A 433 -3.54 15.04 -2.74
N HIS A 434 -3.03 13.90 -3.20
CA HIS A 434 -1.65 13.71 -3.64
C HIS A 434 -1.25 14.64 -4.78
N SER A 435 -2.22 15.12 -5.56
CA SER A 435 -1.94 16.06 -6.66
C SER A 435 -1.47 17.43 -6.15
N ALA A 436 -1.69 17.76 -4.88
CA ALA A 436 -1.30 19.03 -4.27
C ALA A 436 0.21 19.28 -4.33
N ILE A 437 1.02 18.25 -4.08
CA ILE A 437 2.48 18.38 -4.05
C ILE A 437 3.04 18.68 -5.44
N LEU A 438 2.61 17.95 -6.47
CA LEU A 438 3.05 18.22 -7.84
C LEU A 438 2.55 19.57 -8.37
N ASN A 439 1.32 19.97 -8.04
CA ASN A 439 0.80 21.30 -8.41
C ASN A 439 1.58 22.43 -7.71
N ALA A 440 1.85 22.30 -6.40
CA ALA A 440 2.66 23.27 -5.66
C ALA A 440 4.10 23.32 -6.22
N ALA A 441 4.72 22.18 -6.49
CA ALA A 441 6.06 22.13 -7.08
C ALA A 441 6.10 22.77 -8.48
N ALA A 442 5.06 22.54 -9.30
CA ALA A 442 4.92 23.20 -10.60
C ALA A 442 4.76 24.73 -10.46
N TRP A 443 4.10 25.21 -9.40
CA TRP A 443 4.00 26.64 -9.09
C TRP A 443 5.34 27.25 -8.68
N PHE A 444 6.06 26.62 -7.75
CA PHE A 444 7.28 27.19 -7.18
C PHE A 444 8.53 27.03 -8.07
N TYR A 445 8.63 25.94 -8.84
CA TYR A 445 9.84 25.62 -9.59
C TYR A 445 9.71 25.71 -11.10
N GLY A 446 8.48 25.67 -11.64
CA GLY A 446 8.24 25.73 -13.08
C GLY A 446 8.83 24.55 -13.88
N ASP A 447 9.13 23.42 -13.24
CA ASP A 447 9.62 22.22 -13.93
C ASP A 447 8.46 21.54 -14.69
N PRO A 448 8.58 21.34 -16.02
CA PRO A 448 7.50 20.78 -16.81
C PRO A 448 7.21 19.29 -16.54
N SER A 449 8.13 18.55 -15.91
CA SER A 449 7.89 17.12 -15.63
C SER A 449 6.66 16.90 -14.74
N TYR A 450 6.39 17.82 -13.81
CA TYR A 450 5.27 17.67 -12.87
C TYR A 450 3.91 17.83 -13.54
N ARG A 451 3.73 18.84 -14.39
CA ARG A 451 2.46 19.01 -15.12
C ARG A 451 2.28 17.91 -16.16
N LEU A 452 3.36 17.50 -16.83
CA LEU A 452 3.34 16.38 -17.76
C LEU A 452 2.82 15.10 -17.10
N LEU A 453 3.31 14.74 -15.91
CA LEU A 453 2.88 13.53 -15.19
C LEU A 453 1.46 13.65 -14.63
N LEU A 454 1.06 14.83 -14.14
CA LEU A 454 -0.32 15.11 -13.73
C LEU A 454 -1.28 14.97 -14.92
N GLU A 455 -0.90 15.45 -16.10
CA GLU A 455 -1.69 15.32 -17.32
C GLU A 455 -1.70 13.88 -17.83
N ARG A 456 -0.58 13.17 -17.76
CA ARG A 456 -0.51 11.74 -18.11
C ARG A 456 -1.42 10.90 -17.23
N THR A 457 -1.41 11.13 -15.91
CA THR A 457 -2.34 10.47 -14.97
C THR A 457 -3.79 10.76 -15.34
N ARG A 458 -4.10 11.99 -15.76
CA ARG A 458 -5.46 12.40 -16.13
C ARG A 458 -5.95 11.81 -17.45
N SER A 459 -5.05 11.70 -18.43
CA SER A 459 -5.35 11.35 -19.83
C SER A 459 -4.89 9.95 -20.24
N GLY A 460 -4.32 9.19 -19.30
CA GLY A 460 -3.75 7.87 -19.52
C GLY A 460 -4.73 6.87 -20.14
N PRO A 461 -4.23 5.74 -20.66
CA PRO A 461 -5.02 4.83 -21.51
C PRO A 461 -6.09 4.03 -20.74
N PHE A 462 -6.15 4.15 -19.41
CA PHE A 462 -7.00 3.34 -18.55
C PHE A 462 -8.29 4.09 -18.19
N PRO A 463 -9.44 3.71 -18.77
CA PRO A 463 -10.71 4.33 -18.39
C PRO A 463 -11.08 3.96 -16.94
N ASN A 464 -11.87 4.82 -16.28
CA ASN A 464 -12.42 4.57 -14.94
C ASN A 464 -11.39 4.47 -13.79
N GLN A 465 -10.17 4.99 -13.98
CA GLN A 465 -9.29 5.23 -12.85
C GLN A 465 -9.93 6.23 -11.88
N ALA A 466 -9.90 5.90 -10.59
CA ALA A 466 -10.37 6.75 -9.53
C ALA A 466 -9.42 7.94 -9.39
N MET A 467 -9.94 9.12 -9.71
CA MET A 467 -9.24 10.39 -9.59
C MET A 467 -10.06 11.26 -8.63
N GLY A 468 -10.04 10.89 -7.34
CA GLY A 468 -10.84 11.53 -6.30
C GLY A 468 -10.66 13.05 -6.27
N ASP A 469 -9.42 13.50 -6.46
CA ASP A 469 -9.05 14.91 -6.53
C ASP A 469 -9.67 15.63 -7.74
N LEU A 470 -10.07 14.93 -8.81
CA LEU A 470 -10.77 15.54 -9.95
C LEU A 470 -12.29 15.54 -9.79
N ILE A 471 -12.85 14.63 -8.98
CA ILE A 471 -14.28 14.60 -8.66
C ILE A 471 -14.66 15.85 -7.85
N ARG A 472 -13.78 16.25 -6.93
CA ARG A 472 -13.92 17.47 -6.12
C ARG A 472 -12.60 18.27 -6.16
N PRO A 473 -12.36 19.04 -7.24
CA PRO A 473 -11.06 19.63 -7.56
C PRO A 473 -10.76 20.91 -6.79
N LEU A 474 -10.86 20.85 -5.46
CA LEU A 474 -10.67 21.97 -4.56
C LEU A 474 -9.40 21.77 -3.73
N HIS A 475 -8.74 22.86 -3.36
CA HIS A 475 -7.58 22.84 -2.46
C HIS A 475 -6.42 21.96 -2.97
N ARG A 476 -6.04 22.14 -4.24
CA ARG A 476 -5.00 21.36 -4.92
C ARG A 476 -3.75 22.16 -5.28
N TYR A 477 -3.66 23.42 -4.88
CA TYR A 477 -2.53 24.30 -5.22
C TYR A 477 -2.33 24.52 -6.73
N ALA A 478 -3.38 24.38 -7.54
CA ALA A 478 -3.30 24.53 -8.99
C ALA A 478 -3.24 26.01 -9.39
N THR A 479 -2.10 26.49 -9.87
CA THR A 479 -1.88 27.92 -10.21
C THR A 479 -1.96 28.24 -11.70
N ASP A 480 -1.94 27.22 -12.56
CA ASP A 480 -2.11 27.35 -14.01
C ASP A 480 -2.83 26.11 -14.55
N MET A 481 -3.66 26.30 -15.58
CA MET A 481 -4.38 25.25 -16.31
C MET A 481 -3.90 25.10 -17.76
N ALA A 482 -2.82 25.79 -18.16
CA ALA A 482 -2.24 25.69 -19.49
C ALA A 482 -1.92 24.21 -19.82
N GLN A 483 -2.49 23.73 -20.94
CA GLN A 483 -2.21 22.40 -21.49
C GLN A 483 -1.11 22.51 -22.55
N GLY A 484 -0.28 21.47 -22.67
CA GLY A 484 0.61 21.30 -23.83
C GLY A 484 2.10 21.24 -23.57
N GLU A 485 2.55 20.95 -22.34
CA GLU A 485 3.97 20.63 -22.12
C GLU A 485 4.30 19.31 -22.84
N THR A 486 5.33 19.34 -23.68
CA THR A 486 5.74 18.18 -24.48
C THR A 486 6.78 17.37 -23.72
N ALA A 487 6.82 16.06 -23.95
CA ALA A 487 7.83 15.17 -23.36
C ALA A 487 9.27 15.63 -23.63
N ALA A 488 9.52 16.33 -24.74
CA ALA A 488 10.82 16.89 -25.11
C ALA A 488 11.34 17.99 -24.16
N SER A 489 10.47 18.55 -23.30
CA SER A 489 10.84 19.61 -22.35
C SER A 489 11.15 19.11 -20.93
N ALA A 490 10.85 17.83 -20.63
CA ALA A 490 11.07 17.24 -19.31
C ALA A 490 12.52 16.74 -19.13
N ARG A 491 12.96 16.58 -17.88
CA ARG A 491 14.30 16.05 -17.53
C ARG A 491 14.54 14.68 -18.18
N THR A 492 15.72 14.50 -18.78
CA THR A 492 15.99 13.41 -19.75
C THR A 492 16.99 12.35 -19.28
N SER A 493 17.34 12.28 -17.99
CA SER A 493 18.28 11.22 -17.55
C SER A 493 17.59 9.87 -17.60
N LEU A 494 18.25 8.86 -18.19
CA LEU A 494 17.70 7.52 -18.31
C LEU A 494 17.60 6.77 -16.99
N VAL A 495 18.34 7.19 -15.96
CA VAL A 495 18.30 6.58 -14.63
C VAL A 495 18.52 7.64 -13.54
N SER A 496 17.74 7.56 -12.47
CA SER A 496 17.90 8.44 -11.31
C SER A 496 17.50 7.72 -10.02
N GLY A 497 18.14 8.08 -8.91
CA GLY A 497 17.83 7.58 -7.58
C GLY A 497 17.70 8.72 -6.59
N TYR A 498 16.80 8.60 -5.62
CA TYR A 498 16.61 9.58 -4.55
C TYR A 498 17.16 9.02 -3.24
N PRO A 499 18.00 9.75 -2.50
CA PRO A 499 18.61 9.25 -1.27
C PRO A 499 17.57 9.08 -0.15
N VAL A 500 17.90 8.26 0.85
CA VAL A 500 17.17 8.31 2.12
C VAL A 500 17.52 9.60 2.84
N ASP A 501 16.49 10.31 3.30
CA ASP A 501 16.67 11.55 4.05
C ASP A 501 17.36 11.32 5.39
N SER A 502 18.14 12.30 5.84
CA SER A 502 18.90 12.26 7.08
C SER A 502 18.04 12.07 8.33
N GLY A 503 16.83 12.64 8.35
CA GLY A 503 15.87 12.45 9.43
C GLY A 503 15.34 11.03 9.46
N VAL A 504 14.88 10.52 8.32
CA VAL A 504 14.40 9.14 8.17
C VAL A 504 15.48 8.15 8.57
N TYR A 505 16.71 8.34 8.08
CA TYR A 505 17.86 7.50 8.42
C TYR A 505 18.20 7.53 9.91
N GLY A 506 18.27 8.73 10.50
CA GLY A 506 18.62 8.90 11.90
C GLY A 506 17.58 8.29 12.85
N ASP A 507 16.31 8.27 12.46
CA ASP A 507 15.25 7.63 13.26
C ASP A 507 15.19 6.12 13.07
N LEU A 508 15.42 5.63 11.85
CA LEU A 508 15.60 4.20 11.61
C LEU A 508 16.74 3.62 12.45
N ALA A 509 17.86 4.34 12.57
CA ALA A 509 19.00 3.90 13.38
C ALA A 509 18.63 3.77 14.87
N LYS A 510 17.80 4.69 15.38
CA LYS A 510 17.29 4.61 16.77
C LYS A 510 16.32 3.44 16.95
N GLU A 511 15.47 3.17 15.95
CA GLU A 511 14.51 2.07 15.98
C GLU A 511 15.20 0.70 15.99
N MET A 512 16.22 0.54 15.15
CA MET A 512 16.98 -0.71 15.04
C MET A 512 17.82 -1.02 16.29
N LYS A 513 18.17 -0.01 17.10
CA LYS A 513 19.05 -0.14 18.28
C LYS A 513 20.43 -0.75 17.96
N GLU A 514 20.83 -0.70 16.71
CA GLU A 514 22.09 -1.20 16.15
C GLU A 514 22.57 -0.22 15.09
N ASP A 515 23.85 -0.27 14.73
CA ASP A 515 24.39 0.54 13.64
C ASP A 515 23.82 0.04 12.30
N ILE A 516 23.24 0.95 11.53
CA ILE A 516 22.80 0.64 10.16
C ILE A 516 24.05 0.35 9.32
N ASN A 517 24.11 -0.85 8.74
CA ASN A 517 25.23 -1.34 7.93
C ASN A 517 25.39 -0.64 6.57
N VAL A 518 24.45 0.23 6.19
CA VAL A 518 24.50 1.09 5.01
C VAL A 518 24.62 2.55 5.45
N PRO A 519 25.66 3.30 5.04
CA PRO A 519 25.76 4.74 5.28
C PRO A 519 24.64 5.53 4.59
N GLN A 520 24.15 6.60 5.24
CA GLN A 520 23.09 7.44 4.67
C GLN A 520 23.43 7.96 3.26
N SER A 521 24.67 8.41 3.05
CA SER A 521 25.15 8.95 1.77
C SER A 521 25.15 7.94 0.62
N GLU A 522 25.10 6.65 0.94
CA GLU A 522 25.07 5.54 -0.01
C GLU A 522 23.66 4.95 -0.14
N SER A 523 22.75 5.24 0.78
CA SER A 523 21.38 4.71 0.77
C SER A 523 20.47 5.44 -0.23
N PHE A 524 19.44 4.74 -0.72
CA PHE A 524 18.41 5.34 -1.57
C PHE A 524 16.99 4.93 -1.16
N HIS A 525 16.01 5.79 -1.44
CA HIS A 525 14.59 5.57 -1.25
C HIS A 525 13.96 4.87 -2.45
N LYS A 526 14.07 5.45 -3.66
CA LYS A 526 13.62 4.84 -4.92
C LYS A 526 14.63 5.13 -6.03
N LEU A 527 14.80 4.19 -6.94
CA LEU A 527 15.67 4.29 -8.12
C LEU A 527 14.89 3.85 -9.36
N GLY A 528 14.86 4.67 -10.40
CA GLY A 528 14.06 4.43 -11.59
C GLY A 528 14.87 4.58 -12.87
N PHE A 529 14.66 3.65 -13.80
CA PHE A 529 15.05 3.75 -15.20
C PHE A 529 13.84 4.23 -16.01
N ARG A 530 14.04 5.23 -16.85
CA ARG A 530 12.99 5.79 -17.70
C ARG A 530 13.56 6.18 -19.06
N GLN A 531 13.17 5.44 -20.10
CA GLN A 531 13.59 5.73 -21.48
C GLN A 531 13.09 7.10 -21.95
N GLY A 532 11.88 7.47 -21.53
CA GLY A 532 11.21 8.72 -21.86
C GLY A 532 9.84 8.80 -21.15
N TYR A 533 9.02 9.79 -21.52
CA TYR A 533 7.69 10.02 -20.92
C TYR A 533 6.53 9.66 -21.88
N GLY A 534 6.85 9.06 -23.03
CA GLY A 534 5.88 8.48 -23.94
C GLY A 534 5.28 7.19 -23.36
N PRO A 535 4.01 6.87 -23.67
CA PRO A 535 3.36 5.66 -23.14
C PRO A 535 3.98 4.36 -23.68
N GLU A 536 4.71 4.43 -24.80
CA GLU A 536 5.42 3.31 -25.40
C GLU A 536 6.85 3.17 -24.89
N ASP A 537 7.36 4.16 -24.14
CA ASP A 537 8.73 4.15 -23.62
C ASP A 537 8.82 3.23 -22.40
N SER A 538 9.95 2.53 -22.25
CA SER A 538 10.17 1.63 -21.13
C SER A 538 10.42 2.38 -19.80
N TYR A 539 9.95 1.77 -18.72
CA TYR A 539 10.09 2.25 -17.35
C TYR A 539 10.28 1.08 -16.39
N LEU A 540 11.27 1.17 -15.49
CA LEU A 540 11.58 0.16 -14.47
C LEU A 540 11.89 0.86 -13.14
N LEU A 541 11.26 0.44 -12.04
CA LEU A 541 11.49 1.02 -10.70
C LEU A 541 12.03 -0.01 -9.71
N ILE A 542 13.03 0.39 -8.93
CA ILE A 542 13.68 -0.38 -7.85
C ILE A 542 13.42 0.33 -6.52
N ASP A 543 13.08 -0.45 -5.50
CA ASP A 543 12.99 0.04 -4.12
C ASP A 543 14.33 -0.01 -3.40
N GLY A 544 14.65 1.03 -2.63
CA GLY A 544 15.86 1.08 -1.81
C GLY A 544 15.63 0.88 -0.32
N THR A 545 14.36 0.89 0.13
CA THR A 545 14.01 0.74 1.54
C THR A 545 13.05 -0.43 1.76
N GLY A 546 13.13 -1.04 2.94
CA GLY A 546 12.12 -1.93 3.49
C GLY A 546 11.73 -1.49 4.92
N ALA A 547 11.76 -0.18 5.18
CA ALA A 547 11.50 0.49 6.46
C ALA A 547 10.29 1.43 6.34
N GLY A 548 9.71 1.92 7.45
CA GLY A 548 8.52 2.78 7.40
C GLY A 548 7.35 2.21 8.21
N ALA A 549 6.23 2.94 8.28
CA ALA A 549 5.05 2.50 9.05
C ALA A 549 4.15 1.54 8.26
N HIS A 550 4.18 1.64 6.92
CA HIS A 550 3.39 0.85 5.96
C HIS A 550 4.32 0.12 4.98
N ASN A 551 5.42 -0.42 5.51
CA ASN A 551 6.52 -0.97 4.73
C ASN A 551 6.33 -2.44 4.38
N HIS A 552 6.98 -2.87 3.30
CA HIS A 552 7.15 -4.28 2.96
C HIS A 552 8.63 -4.69 3.04
N HIS A 553 8.94 -5.96 2.78
CA HIS A 553 10.31 -6.47 2.67
C HIS A 553 10.82 -6.32 1.22
N ASP A 554 10.70 -5.12 0.65
CA ASP A 554 10.96 -4.77 -0.75
C ASP A 554 12.31 -4.11 -1.02
N ALA A 555 13.18 -3.92 -0.02
CA ALA A 555 14.52 -3.38 -0.25
C ALA A 555 15.28 -4.15 -1.35
N ASN A 556 15.80 -3.39 -2.32
CA ASN A 556 16.50 -3.84 -3.54
C ASN A 556 15.64 -4.61 -4.56
N THR A 557 14.31 -4.62 -4.45
CA THR A 557 13.38 -5.34 -5.35
C THR A 557 12.84 -4.46 -6.49
N PHE A 558 12.34 -5.08 -7.56
CA PHE A 558 11.62 -4.35 -8.60
C PHE A 558 10.17 -4.08 -8.18
N LEU A 559 9.71 -2.85 -8.37
CA LEU A 559 8.34 -2.45 -8.06
C LEU A 559 7.42 -2.41 -9.29
N ARG A 560 7.98 -2.04 -10.45
CA ARG A 560 7.24 -1.89 -11.71
C ARG A 560 8.15 -2.14 -12.90
N TYR A 561 7.62 -2.82 -13.91
CA TYR A 561 8.11 -2.74 -15.28
C TYR A 561 6.95 -2.46 -16.24
N THR A 562 7.07 -1.37 -16.99
CA THR A 562 6.11 -0.93 -18.00
C THR A 562 6.85 -0.72 -19.32
N ASP A 563 6.34 -1.26 -20.42
CA ASP A 563 6.88 -1.04 -21.77
C ASP A 563 5.78 -1.22 -22.81
N LYS A 564 5.85 -0.49 -23.94
CA LYS A 564 4.91 -0.59 -25.08
C LYS A 564 3.43 -0.52 -24.69
N GLY A 565 3.09 0.41 -23.79
CA GLY A 565 1.72 0.59 -23.34
C GLY A 565 1.20 -0.55 -22.45
N ARG A 566 2.06 -1.39 -21.86
CA ARG A 566 1.69 -2.51 -20.98
C ARG A 566 2.39 -2.45 -19.63
N ILE A 567 1.67 -2.84 -18.60
CA ILE A 567 2.20 -3.12 -17.27
C ILE A 567 2.48 -4.61 -17.18
N PHE A 568 3.75 -5.01 -17.04
CA PHE A 568 4.12 -6.41 -16.95
C PHE A 568 4.47 -6.85 -15.53
N ILE A 569 5.33 -6.11 -14.83
CA ILE A 569 5.70 -6.38 -13.43
C ILE A 569 5.01 -5.35 -12.53
N ASP A 570 4.39 -5.79 -11.44
CA ASP A 570 3.74 -4.92 -10.44
C ASP A 570 3.83 -5.52 -9.04
N ALA A 571 4.50 -4.85 -8.11
CA ALA A 571 4.62 -5.26 -6.71
C ALA A 571 3.47 -4.76 -5.81
N ARG A 572 2.28 -4.55 -6.38
CA ARG A 572 1.12 -3.97 -5.68
C ARG A 572 0.48 -5.01 -4.78
N ASP A 573 0.53 -4.79 -3.47
CA ASP A 573 -0.21 -5.53 -2.46
C ASP A 573 -0.45 -4.60 -1.25
N TYR A 574 -1.43 -4.90 -0.39
CA TYR A 574 -1.69 -4.16 0.86
C TYR A 574 -1.33 -4.99 2.10
N ILE A 575 -1.22 -6.31 1.95
CA ILE A 575 -1.17 -7.26 3.06
C ILE A 575 0.14 -8.03 2.99
N GLU A 576 0.44 -8.70 1.88
CA GLU A 576 1.51 -9.70 1.84
C GLU A 576 2.91 -9.06 1.77
N ARG A 577 3.50 -8.82 2.95
CA ARG A 577 4.77 -8.09 3.09
C ARG A 577 6.05 -8.93 2.99
N GLY A 578 5.94 -10.26 3.07
CA GLY A 578 7.07 -11.21 3.06
C GLY A 578 7.91 -11.15 1.76
N PRO A 579 9.19 -11.55 1.80
CA PRO A 579 10.10 -11.43 0.66
C PRO A 579 9.71 -12.30 -0.55
N GLU A 580 9.03 -13.43 -0.34
CA GLU A 580 8.48 -14.30 -1.40
C GLU A 580 7.37 -13.61 -2.21
N HIS A 581 6.82 -12.52 -1.69
CA HIS A 581 5.81 -11.69 -2.33
C HIS A 581 6.40 -10.41 -2.93
N LYS A 582 7.71 -10.36 -3.23
CA LYS A 582 8.40 -9.20 -3.84
C LYS A 582 9.28 -9.62 -5.00
N ASN A 583 9.51 -8.72 -5.97
CA ASN A 583 10.32 -9.03 -7.16
C ASN A 583 11.83 -8.97 -6.90
N GLY A 584 12.38 -9.99 -6.22
CA GLY A 584 13.80 -10.09 -5.96
C GLY A 584 14.18 -11.34 -5.20
N ILE A 585 15.30 -11.26 -4.46
CA ILE A 585 15.95 -12.45 -3.90
C ILE A 585 15.33 -12.89 -2.57
N VAL A 586 15.07 -14.19 -2.43
CA VAL A 586 14.77 -14.88 -1.17
C VAL A 586 15.95 -15.78 -0.81
N VAL A 587 16.39 -15.70 0.45
CA VAL A 587 17.49 -16.53 0.98
C VAL A 587 16.98 -17.32 2.17
N VAL A 588 16.95 -18.64 2.05
CA VAL A 588 16.68 -19.55 3.17
C VAL A 588 18.00 -20.23 3.54
N LYS A 589 18.50 -19.98 4.74
CA LYS A 589 19.74 -20.53 5.27
C LYS A 589 19.42 -21.53 6.37
N ASP A 590 19.90 -22.76 6.22
CA ASP A 590 19.73 -23.84 7.20
C ASP A 590 18.25 -24.04 7.64
N GLY A 591 17.32 -23.76 6.72
CA GLY A 591 15.87 -23.91 6.93
C GLY A 591 15.17 -22.69 7.51
N VAL A 592 15.90 -21.59 7.72
CA VAL A 592 15.42 -20.36 8.33
C VAL A 592 15.50 -19.23 7.30
N GLN A 593 14.44 -18.44 7.22
CA GLN A 593 14.37 -17.22 6.41
C GLN A 593 14.22 -16.04 7.35
N GLU A 594 15.21 -15.16 7.36
CA GLU A 594 15.21 -13.97 8.20
C GLU A 594 14.61 -12.77 7.46
N MET A 595 14.07 -11.81 8.22
CA MET A 595 13.62 -10.54 7.64
C MET A 595 14.75 -9.88 6.83
N LYS A 596 14.39 -9.29 5.69
CA LYS A 596 15.37 -8.56 4.88
C LYS A 596 15.94 -7.36 5.63
N PRO A 597 17.23 -7.04 5.41
CA PRO A 597 17.82 -5.77 5.80
C PRO A 597 17.00 -4.58 5.28
N LYS A 598 17.08 -3.47 6.01
CA LYS A 598 16.15 -2.34 5.81
C LYS A 598 16.53 -1.38 4.71
N LEU A 599 17.82 -1.24 4.39
CA LEU A 599 18.31 -0.30 3.39
C LEU A 599 19.23 -1.00 2.40
N ALA A 600 19.07 -0.65 1.13
CA ALA A 600 20.04 -0.96 0.08
C ALA A 600 20.98 0.23 -0.13
N ARG A 601 22.24 -0.05 -0.46
CA ARG A 601 23.24 0.93 -0.88
C ARG A 601 23.30 1.03 -2.40
N VAL A 602 23.61 2.20 -2.91
CA VAL A 602 24.06 2.46 -4.28
C VAL A 602 25.58 2.38 -4.31
N ASP A 603 26.13 1.44 -5.05
CA ASP A 603 27.56 1.39 -5.35
C ASP A 603 27.87 2.24 -6.59
N TRP A 604 27.10 2.04 -7.67
CA TRP A 604 27.14 2.86 -8.89
C TRP A 604 25.72 3.20 -9.35
N LEU A 605 25.52 4.40 -9.88
CA LEU A 605 24.28 4.86 -10.49
C LEU A 605 24.57 6.03 -11.43
N GLY A 606 24.30 5.85 -12.72
CA GLY A 606 24.43 6.95 -13.65
C GLY A 606 24.06 6.63 -15.09
N ASP A 607 23.79 7.70 -15.82
CA ASP A 607 23.59 7.71 -17.27
C ASP A 607 24.86 8.23 -17.95
N ALA A 608 25.55 7.33 -18.66
CA ALA A 608 26.73 7.61 -19.46
C ALA A 608 26.33 7.79 -20.93
N ASP A 609 25.80 8.98 -21.25
CA ASP A 609 25.34 9.39 -22.59
C ASP A 609 24.51 8.30 -23.30
N GLY A 610 23.41 7.89 -22.68
CA GLY A 610 22.49 6.90 -23.25
C GLY A 610 22.74 5.46 -22.78
N MET A 611 23.76 5.23 -21.93
CA MET A 611 23.98 3.95 -21.26
C MET A 611 23.62 4.09 -19.78
N ALA A 612 22.44 3.62 -19.39
CA ALA A 612 22.01 3.64 -18.00
C ALA A 612 22.62 2.45 -17.24
N VAL A 613 23.25 2.70 -16.10
CA VAL A 613 23.86 1.68 -15.24
C VAL A 613 23.50 1.92 -13.79
N SER A 614 23.15 0.86 -13.07
CA SER A 614 23.14 0.83 -11.61
C SER A 614 23.85 -0.41 -11.08
N LEU A 615 24.46 -0.30 -9.91
CA LEU A 615 24.86 -1.38 -9.03
C LEU A 615 24.38 -1.03 -7.62
N THR A 616 23.51 -1.84 -7.06
CA THR A 616 22.99 -1.69 -5.70
C THR A 616 23.31 -2.92 -4.87
N THR A 617 23.53 -2.74 -3.56
CA THR A 617 23.83 -3.85 -2.64
C THR A 617 22.88 -3.82 -1.44
N LEU A 618 22.24 -4.95 -1.14
CA LEU A 618 21.56 -5.24 0.12
C LEU A 618 22.50 -6.10 1.00
N PRO A 619 23.24 -5.49 1.94
CA PRO A 619 24.19 -6.21 2.78
C PRO A 619 23.50 -7.01 3.89
N ASP A 620 24.12 -8.11 4.33
CA ASP A 620 23.67 -8.96 5.44
C ASP A 620 22.26 -9.57 5.27
N ASN A 621 21.87 -9.89 4.03
CA ASN A 621 20.66 -10.63 3.72
C ASN A 621 20.81 -12.14 4.07
N ASN A 622 20.43 -12.50 5.29
CA ASN A 622 20.44 -13.88 5.83
C ASN A 622 21.78 -14.63 5.62
N GLY A 623 22.90 -13.99 5.98
CA GLY A 623 24.24 -14.56 5.83
C GLY A 623 24.85 -14.38 4.43
N THR A 624 24.27 -13.51 3.60
CA THR A 624 24.77 -13.16 2.26
C THR A 624 24.78 -11.65 2.04
N ASP A 625 25.58 -11.17 1.10
CA ASP A 625 25.39 -9.86 0.48
C ASP A 625 24.72 -10.05 -0.88
N TRP A 626 23.65 -9.30 -1.17
CA TRP A 626 22.96 -9.35 -2.46
C TRP A 626 23.24 -8.08 -3.27
N GLN A 627 23.98 -8.23 -4.37
CA GLN A 627 24.24 -7.16 -5.33
C GLN A 627 23.33 -7.29 -6.56
N ARG A 628 22.78 -6.17 -7.03
CA ARG A 628 21.95 -6.07 -8.23
C ARG A 628 22.56 -5.06 -9.19
N ALA A 629 23.10 -5.54 -10.30
CA ALA A 629 23.53 -4.70 -11.41
C ALA A 629 22.43 -4.63 -12.47
N VAL A 630 22.06 -3.43 -12.92
CA VAL A 630 21.09 -3.24 -14.01
C VAL A 630 21.72 -2.32 -15.06
N ILE A 631 21.69 -2.76 -16.32
CA ILE A 631 22.32 -2.05 -17.44
C ILE A 631 21.32 -1.97 -18.57
N SER A 632 21.13 -0.77 -19.12
CA SER A 632 20.19 -0.55 -20.20
C SER A 632 20.74 0.43 -21.25
N PRO A 633 21.09 -0.06 -22.46
CA PRO A 633 21.44 0.80 -23.57
C PRO A 633 20.19 1.46 -24.17
N GLY A 634 20.03 2.76 -23.93
CA GLY A 634 18.94 3.58 -24.48
C GLY A 634 17.54 3.17 -24.00
N GLY A 635 17.43 2.40 -22.91
CA GLY A 635 16.14 1.90 -22.41
C GLY A 635 15.55 0.75 -23.24
N ARG A 636 16.32 0.12 -24.15
CA ARG A 636 15.77 -0.87 -25.09
C ARG A 636 15.56 -2.26 -24.48
N PHE A 637 16.53 -2.73 -23.69
CA PHE A 637 16.44 -3.91 -22.83
C PHE A 637 17.16 -3.67 -21.51
N TYR A 638 17.01 -4.60 -20.57
CA TYR A 638 17.66 -4.57 -19.26
C TYR A 638 18.45 -5.86 -19.05
N LEU A 639 19.76 -5.75 -18.91
CA LEU A 639 20.61 -6.84 -18.43
C LEU A 639 20.75 -6.71 -16.91
N ILE A 640 20.37 -7.76 -16.20
CA ILE A 640 20.22 -7.80 -14.75
C ILE A 640 21.12 -8.91 -14.19
N TYR A 641 22.07 -8.54 -13.34
CA TYR A 641 22.87 -9.49 -12.56
C TYR A 641 22.47 -9.39 -11.10
N ASP A 642 21.92 -10.46 -10.55
CA ASP A 642 21.70 -10.61 -9.12
C ASP A 642 22.79 -11.54 -8.55
N GLN A 643 23.85 -10.95 -8.00
CA GLN A 643 24.95 -11.67 -7.36
C GLN A 643 24.70 -11.84 -5.86
N ILE A 644 24.86 -13.06 -5.37
CA ILE A 644 24.74 -13.44 -3.96
C ILE A 644 26.12 -13.88 -3.49
N ASP A 645 26.74 -13.09 -2.62
CA ASP A 645 28.04 -13.39 -2.01
C ASP A 645 27.83 -14.00 -0.63
N PHE A 646 28.30 -15.22 -0.42
CA PHE A 646 28.10 -15.93 0.84
C PHE A 646 29.08 -15.43 1.91
N LYS A 647 28.55 -14.94 3.03
CA LYS A 647 29.35 -14.41 4.15
C LYS A 647 29.55 -15.43 5.26
N GLN A 648 28.73 -16.47 5.27
CA GLN A 648 28.73 -17.52 6.27
C GLN A 648 28.65 -18.88 5.60
N ASP A 649 29.23 -19.89 6.24
CA ASP A 649 29.00 -21.27 5.85
C ASP A 649 27.55 -21.66 6.18
N GLY A 650 26.96 -22.52 5.36
CA GLY A 650 25.61 -23.04 5.56
C GLY A 650 25.04 -23.73 4.34
N SER A 651 23.85 -24.30 4.49
CA SER A 651 23.05 -24.81 3.39
C SER A 651 22.02 -23.77 2.98
N TYR A 652 22.01 -23.42 1.69
CA TYR A 652 21.20 -22.31 1.17
C TYR A 652 20.26 -22.77 0.07
N VAL A 653 19.00 -22.32 0.17
CA VAL A 653 18.07 -22.22 -0.96
C VAL A 653 18.04 -20.75 -1.40
N LEU A 654 18.14 -20.52 -2.70
CA LEU A 654 18.03 -19.19 -3.29
C LEU A 654 16.88 -19.15 -4.28
N GLU A 655 16.08 -18.09 -4.22
CA GLU A 655 15.06 -17.82 -5.23
C GLU A 655 15.17 -16.38 -5.74
N ASN A 656 14.94 -16.18 -7.04
CA ASN A 656 14.64 -14.88 -7.62
C ASN A 656 13.20 -14.85 -8.11
N VAL A 657 12.39 -13.97 -7.53
CA VAL A 657 10.94 -13.94 -7.73
C VAL A 657 10.55 -12.81 -8.68
N TRP A 658 9.59 -13.08 -9.58
CA TRP A 658 9.05 -12.12 -10.54
C TRP A 658 7.52 -12.27 -10.65
N GLN A 659 6.78 -11.31 -10.14
CA GLN A 659 5.33 -11.19 -10.21
C GLN A 659 4.92 -10.45 -11.48
N THR A 660 4.09 -11.11 -12.29
CA THR A 660 3.75 -10.64 -13.63
C THR A 660 2.26 -10.70 -13.91
N LEU A 661 1.79 -9.78 -14.73
CA LEU A 661 0.43 -9.76 -15.25
C LEU A 661 0.42 -10.28 -16.69
N GLY A 662 -0.52 -11.14 -17.04
CA GLY A 662 -0.67 -11.66 -18.40
C GLY A 662 -0.45 -13.16 -18.51
N ASN A 663 -0.64 -13.68 -19.72
CA ASN A 663 -0.57 -15.12 -19.98
C ASN A 663 0.89 -15.57 -20.01
N ALA A 664 1.28 -16.37 -19.02
CA ALA A 664 2.67 -16.71 -18.79
C ALA A 664 3.03 -18.11 -19.34
N SER A 665 4.25 -18.26 -19.88
CA SER A 665 4.79 -19.56 -20.29
C SER A 665 6.29 -19.64 -20.09
N VAL A 666 6.78 -20.83 -19.73
CA VAL A 666 8.22 -21.14 -19.67
C VAL A 666 8.60 -21.98 -20.89
N LYS A 667 9.59 -21.51 -21.65
CA LYS A 667 10.14 -22.18 -22.85
C LYS A 667 11.66 -22.28 -22.71
N ALA A 668 12.13 -23.43 -22.24
CA ALA A 668 13.55 -23.67 -21.94
C ALA A 668 14.12 -22.64 -20.94
N ASP A 669 14.88 -21.66 -21.43
CA ASP A 669 15.52 -20.59 -20.68
C ASP A 669 14.73 -19.26 -20.70
N ARG A 670 13.55 -19.26 -21.33
CA ARG A 670 12.70 -18.06 -21.48
C ARG A 670 11.44 -18.16 -20.64
N PHE A 671 11.13 -17.07 -19.95
CA PHE A 671 9.81 -16.81 -19.40
C PHE A 671 9.16 -15.70 -20.23
N GLU A 672 8.02 -16.01 -20.84
CA GLU A 672 7.27 -15.10 -21.70
C GLU A 672 5.92 -14.79 -21.08
N VAL A 673 5.54 -13.52 -21.08
CA VAL A 673 4.25 -13.04 -20.57
C VAL A 673 3.56 -12.22 -21.66
N GLU A 674 2.45 -12.72 -22.18
CA GLU A 674 1.71 -12.13 -23.30
C GLU A 674 0.53 -11.27 -22.80
N GLN A 675 0.38 -10.11 -23.43
CA GLN A 675 -0.70 -9.14 -23.21
C GLN A 675 -1.18 -8.49 -24.51
N GLN A 676 -2.10 -9.15 -25.21
CA GLN A 676 -2.77 -8.63 -26.42
C GLN A 676 -1.78 -8.11 -27.48
N GLY A 677 -0.91 -8.99 -27.98
CA GLY A 677 0.04 -8.71 -29.06
C GLY A 677 1.33 -8.00 -28.62
N VAL A 678 1.55 -7.89 -27.31
CA VAL A 678 2.81 -7.44 -26.71
C VAL A 678 3.28 -8.49 -25.72
N THR A 679 4.53 -8.91 -25.82
CA THR A 679 5.11 -9.94 -24.98
C THR A 679 6.31 -9.38 -24.23
N MET A 680 6.32 -9.53 -22.91
CA MET A 680 7.54 -9.41 -22.11
C MET A 680 8.27 -10.74 -22.14
N THR A 681 9.58 -10.69 -22.37
CA THR A 681 10.46 -11.85 -22.35
C THR A 681 11.57 -11.63 -21.33
N LEU A 682 11.69 -12.55 -20.40
CA LEU A 682 12.81 -12.67 -19.46
C LEU A 682 13.62 -13.92 -19.82
N GLN A 683 14.87 -13.73 -20.24
CA GLN A 683 15.81 -14.80 -20.57
C GLN A 683 16.74 -15.05 -19.39
N SER A 684 16.65 -16.23 -18.78
CA SER A 684 17.46 -16.64 -17.63
C SER A 684 18.71 -17.40 -18.08
N MET A 685 19.87 -16.76 -17.94
CA MET A 685 21.17 -17.18 -18.49
C MET A 685 22.05 -17.93 -17.48
N ASP A 686 21.48 -18.40 -16.37
CA ASP A 686 22.17 -19.21 -15.35
C ASP A 686 21.58 -20.63 -15.24
N ASP A 687 22.02 -21.41 -14.23
CA ASP A 687 21.62 -22.80 -14.03
C ASP A 687 20.48 -23.00 -13.02
N SER A 688 19.76 -21.93 -12.66
CA SER A 688 18.52 -22.00 -11.87
C SER A 688 17.39 -22.70 -12.62
N GLU A 689 16.45 -23.26 -11.87
CA GLU A 689 15.25 -23.87 -12.42
C GLU A 689 14.11 -22.85 -12.49
N LEU A 690 13.42 -22.76 -13.63
CA LEU A 690 12.29 -21.84 -13.82
C LEU A 690 10.99 -22.52 -13.40
N ARG A 691 10.30 -21.96 -12.41
CA ARG A 691 9.05 -22.48 -11.84
C ARG A 691 7.99 -21.39 -11.81
N THR A 692 6.73 -21.75 -11.95
CA THR A 692 5.63 -20.77 -11.99
C THR A 692 4.42 -21.20 -11.19
N TYR A 693 3.70 -20.25 -10.61
CA TYR A 693 2.37 -20.47 -10.05
C TYR A 693 1.48 -19.23 -10.25
N ASP A 694 0.15 -19.43 -10.22
CA ASP A 694 -0.83 -18.35 -10.36
C ASP A 694 -1.23 -17.76 -9.00
N ARG A 695 -1.55 -16.46 -8.97
CA ARG A 695 -2.13 -15.75 -7.80
C ARG A 695 -3.58 -15.34 -8.05
N TYR A 696 -4.48 -16.31 -8.30
CA TYR A 696 -5.88 -16.05 -8.64
C TYR A 696 -6.59 -15.03 -7.71
N GLY A 697 -6.54 -15.23 -6.40
CA GLY A 697 -7.26 -14.41 -5.43
C GLY A 697 -6.84 -12.94 -5.46
N HIS A 698 -5.52 -12.73 -5.50
CA HIS A 698 -4.90 -11.41 -5.64
C HIS A 698 -5.28 -10.77 -6.98
N PHE A 699 -5.18 -11.50 -8.10
CA PHE A 699 -5.57 -10.99 -9.42
C PHE A 699 -7.03 -10.50 -9.45
N GLN A 700 -7.96 -11.30 -8.92
CA GLN A 700 -9.38 -10.93 -8.91
C GLN A 700 -9.61 -9.62 -8.16
N GLN A 701 -8.98 -9.46 -7.00
CA GLN A 701 -9.21 -8.31 -6.11
C GLN A 701 -8.47 -7.05 -6.57
N TYR A 702 -7.20 -7.19 -6.99
CA TYR A 702 -6.35 -6.06 -7.34
C TYR A 702 -6.47 -5.64 -8.80
N TYR A 703 -6.86 -6.54 -9.72
CA TYR A 703 -6.80 -6.27 -11.16
C TYR A 703 -8.08 -6.59 -11.94
N ASN A 704 -9.07 -7.29 -11.39
CA ASN A 704 -10.28 -7.66 -12.15
C ASN A 704 -11.59 -7.02 -11.62
N ARG A 705 -11.66 -6.65 -10.34
CA ARG A 705 -12.95 -6.35 -9.69
C ARG A 705 -13.53 -4.97 -10.00
N LYS A 706 -12.88 -3.90 -9.53
CA LYS A 706 -13.46 -2.54 -9.55
C LYS A 706 -13.08 -1.75 -10.78
N THR A 707 -11.79 -1.74 -11.09
CA THR A 707 -11.24 -1.16 -12.32
C THR A 707 -10.36 -2.23 -12.94
N PRO A 708 -10.86 -2.96 -13.96
CA PRO A 708 -10.12 -4.09 -14.49
C PRO A 708 -8.92 -3.62 -15.33
N TYR A 709 -7.76 -4.24 -15.12
CA TYR A 709 -6.63 -4.12 -16.03
C TYR A 709 -6.88 -5.03 -17.23
N PHE A 710 -7.38 -4.43 -18.32
CA PHE A 710 -7.97 -5.18 -19.42
C PHE A 710 -6.97 -5.92 -20.33
N TYR A 711 -5.66 -5.72 -20.15
CA TYR A 711 -4.63 -6.41 -20.93
C TYR A 711 -4.24 -7.77 -20.34
N ALA A 712 -4.61 -8.08 -19.09
CA ALA A 712 -4.33 -9.36 -18.45
C ALA A 712 -5.62 -10.03 -17.94
N LYS A 713 -5.58 -11.36 -17.79
CA LYS A 713 -6.66 -12.17 -17.19
C LYS A 713 -6.21 -13.00 -15.99
N GLU A 714 -4.91 -12.93 -15.70
CA GLU A 714 -4.25 -13.70 -14.66
C GLU A 714 -2.98 -12.97 -14.23
N GLU A 715 -2.53 -13.34 -13.03
CA GLU A 715 -1.25 -12.96 -12.45
C GLU A 715 -0.46 -14.23 -12.21
N ASN A 716 0.77 -14.24 -12.68
CA ASN A 716 1.68 -15.38 -12.57
C ASN A 716 2.98 -14.92 -11.91
N VAL A 717 3.50 -15.77 -11.04
CA VAL A 717 4.79 -15.56 -10.39
C VAL A 717 5.81 -16.55 -10.96
N LEU A 718 6.85 -16.04 -11.60
CA LEU A 718 8.05 -16.81 -11.91
C LEU A 718 8.96 -16.86 -10.69
N ARG A 719 9.52 -18.03 -10.43
CA ARG A 719 10.56 -18.28 -9.44
C ARG A 719 11.74 -18.94 -10.14
N GLU A 720 12.89 -18.30 -10.11
CA GLU A 720 14.17 -18.90 -10.49
C GLU A 720 14.76 -19.55 -9.25
N VAL A 721 14.82 -20.88 -9.19
CA VAL A 721 15.15 -21.61 -7.96
C VAL A 721 16.53 -22.25 -8.06
N LYS A 722 17.33 -22.06 -7.01
CA LYS A 722 18.49 -22.89 -6.69
C LYS A 722 18.17 -23.73 -5.45
N GLU A 723 18.03 -25.05 -5.65
CA GLU A 723 17.75 -26.00 -4.56
C GLU A 723 18.84 -25.96 -3.48
N GLU A 724 18.50 -26.50 -2.30
CA GLU A 724 19.38 -26.44 -1.14
C GLU A 724 20.74 -27.07 -1.42
N ARG A 725 21.80 -26.29 -1.18
CA ARG A 725 23.18 -26.75 -1.30
C ARG A 725 24.06 -26.06 -0.26
N ALA A 726 25.08 -26.78 0.20
CA ALA A 726 26.13 -26.21 1.04
C ALA A 726 27.00 -25.22 0.24
N TYR A 727 27.16 -24.02 0.79
CA TYR A 727 28.10 -22.99 0.33
C TYR A 727 29.07 -22.63 1.45
N ARG A 728 30.26 -22.18 1.07
CA ARG A 728 31.28 -21.66 1.99
C ARG A 728 31.33 -20.14 1.92
N ALA A 729 31.68 -19.52 3.04
CA ALA A 729 31.99 -18.10 3.06
C ALA A 729 33.06 -17.76 2.01
N GLY A 730 32.80 -16.72 1.20
CA GLY A 730 33.64 -16.30 0.09
C GLY A 730 33.28 -16.91 -1.27
N GLU A 731 32.37 -17.89 -1.33
CA GLU A 731 31.75 -18.31 -2.59
C GLU A 731 30.70 -17.29 -3.06
N SER A 732 30.28 -17.38 -4.32
CA SER A 732 29.25 -16.53 -4.91
C SER A 732 28.36 -17.31 -5.86
N PHE A 733 27.08 -16.94 -5.96
CA PHE A 733 26.14 -17.40 -6.99
C PHE A 733 25.56 -16.20 -7.75
N ARG A 734 25.14 -16.37 -9.00
CA ARG A 734 24.51 -15.30 -9.79
C ARG A 734 23.27 -15.79 -10.52
N PHE A 735 22.18 -15.05 -10.38
CA PHE A 735 21.11 -15.05 -11.38
C PHE A 735 21.44 -14.01 -12.47
N VAL A 736 21.24 -14.37 -13.74
CA VAL A 736 21.58 -13.52 -14.88
C VAL A 736 20.39 -13.45 -15.82
N ASN A 737 19.77 -12.28 -15.93
CA ASN A 737 18.53 -12.09 -16.67
C ASN A 737 18.64 -11.02 -17.74
N VAL A 738 18.07 -11.27 -18.92
CA VAL A 738 17.84 -10.25 -19.95
C VAL A 738 16.34 -10.04 -20.11
N LEU A 739 15.87 -8.87 -19.70
CA LEU A 739 14.48 -8.45 -19.75
C LEU A 739 14.25 -7.50 -20.93
N SER A 740 13.27 -7.81 -21.78
CA SER A 740 12.85 -6.96 -22.90
C SER A 740 11.37 -7.18 -23.19
N SER A 741 10.76 -6.29 -23.98
CA SER A 741 9.43 -6.52 -24.53
C SER A 741 9.41 -6.33 -26.03
N SER A 742 8.51 -7.01 -26.72
CA SER A 742 8.32 -6.94 -28.16
C SER A 742 6.84 -6.94 -28.52
N THR A 743 6.50 -6.34 -29.66
CA THR A 743 5.20 -6.55 -30.30
C THR A 743 5.24 -7.83 -31.13
N THR A 744 4.09 -8.36 -31.54
CA THR A 744 4.00 -9.60 -32.35
C THR A 744 4.95 -9.64 -33.56
N ASP A 745 5.14 -8.50 -34.24
CA ASP A 745 6.00 -8.37 -35.42
C ASP A 745 7.38 -7.74 -35.10
N GLY A 746 7.63 -7.43 -33.82
CA GLY A 746 8.83 -6.77 -33.35
C GLY A 746 9.96 -7.75 -33.01
N ALA A 747 11.21 -7.31 -33.19
CA ALA A 747 12.36 -8.07 -32.71
C ALA A 747 12.36 -8.09 -31.17
N THR A 748 12.69 -9.24 -30.59
CA THR A 748 12.97 -9.39 -29.15
C THR A 748 14.47 -9.41 -28.97
N ALA A 749 14.98 -8.90 -27.84
CA ALA A 749 16.38 -9.08 -27.50
C ALA A 749 16.70 -10.59 -27.41
N GLU A 750 17.80 -11.04 -28.00
CA GLU A 750 18.26 -12.43 -27.93
C GLU A 750 19.58 -12.49 -27.17
N ALA A 751 19.60 -13.22 -26.06
CA ALA A 751 20.78 -13.38 -25.22
C ALA A 751 21.44 -14.74 -25.45
N GLU A 752 22.77 -14.77 -25.48
CA GLU A 752 23.59 -15.98 -25.50
C GLU A 752 24.66 -15.85 -24.41
N ARG A 753 24.69 -16.82 -23.50
CA ARG A 753 25.80 -16.98 -22.55
C ARG A 753 27.02 -17.54 -23.28
N ILE A 754 28.09 -16.76 -23.34
CA ILE A 754 29.36 -17.18 -23.94
C ILE A 754 30.20 -17.94 -22.90
N ASP A 755 30.30 -17.40 -21.69
CA ASP A 755 30.91 -18.03 -20.52
C ASP A 755 30.30 -17.50 -19.21
N ASP A 756 30.84 -17.90 -18.05
CA ASP A 756 30.33 -17.51 -16.72
C ASP A 756 30.35 -16.01 -16.42
N HIS A 757 31.02 -15.23 -17.27
CA HIS A 757 31.25 -13.81 -17.08
C HIS A 757 30.84 -12.98 -18.29
N THR A 758 30.44 -13.59 -19.40
CA THR A 758 30.31 -12.93 -20.71
C THR A 758 28.98 -13.26 -21.36
N MET A 759 28.19 -12.22 -21.66
CA MET A 759 26.90 -12.33 -22.36
C MET A 759 26.96 -11.61 -23.70
N ARG A 760 26.43 -12.24 -24.74
CA ARG A 760 26.16 -11.60 -26.04
C ARG A 760 24.66 -11.32 -26.13
N ILE A 761 24.27 -10.09 -26.46
CA ILE A 761 22.86 -9.71 -26.65
C ILE A 761 22.68 -9.11 -28.04
N ARG A 762 21.70 -9.61 -28.81
CA ARG A 762 21.31 -9.07 -30.11
C ARG A 762 19.96 -8.39 -30.02
N GLU A 763 19.86 -7.17 -30.52
CA GLU A 763 18.61 -6.40 -30.51
C GLU A 763 18.61 -5.38 -31.67
N GLU A 764 17.55 -5.37 -32.47
CA GLU A 764 17.34 -4.38 -33.55
C GLU A 764 18.54 -4.18 -34.50
N GLY A 765 19.35 -5.23 -34.71
CA GLY A 765 20.54 -5.20 -35.56
C GLY A 765 21.84 -4.76 -34.87
N ASP A 766 21.79 -4.37 -33.60
CA ASP A 766 22.97 -4.22 -32.74
C ASP A 766 23.32 -5.54 -32.06
N GLU A 767 24.62 -5.80 -31.91
CA GLU A 767 25.13 -6.92 -31.11
C GLU A 767 26.05 -6.38 -30.01
N TRP A 768 25.59 -6.53 -28.78
CA TRP A 768 26.25 -6.11 -27.55
C TRP A 768 27.01 -7.27 -26.91
N LEU A 769 28.13 -6.95 -26.28
CA LEU A 769 28.89 -7.85 -25.42
C LEU A 769 28.99 -7.23 -24.03
N ALA A 770 28.53 -7.96 -23.01
CA ALA A 770 28.59 -7.57 -21.61
C ALA A 770 29.54 -8.49 -20.84
N LEU A 771 30.41 -7.91 -20.01
CA LEU A 771 31.32 -8.66 -19.14
C LEU A 771 31.14 -8.23 -17.68
N TRP A 772 30.99 -9.19 -16.77
CA TRP A 772 30.87 -8.96 -15.32
C TRP A 772 31.85 -9.82 -14.53
N GLY A 773 32.55 -9.21 -13.56
CA GLY A 773 33.43 -9.94 -12.63
C GLY A 773 34.69 -10.53 -13.28
N ARG A 774 35.09 -10.04 -14.46
CA ARG A 774 36.37 -10.33 -15.11
C ARG A 774 36.90 -9.10 -15.82
N SER A 775 38.22 -9.05 -16.03
CA SER A 775 38.87 -7.99 -16.81
C SER A 775 38.59 -8.12 -18.32
N ALA A 776 38.51 -6.97 -19.00
CA ALA A 776 38.46 -6.84 -20.45
C ALA A 776 39.85 -6.58 -21.09
N ASP A 777 40.93 -6.91 -20.38
CA ASP A 777 42.29 -6.65 -20.82
C ASP A 777 42.65 -7.41 -22.11
N THR A 778 43.14 -6.66 -23.08
CA THR A 778 43.69 -7.13 -24.35
C THR A 778 45.00 -6.40 -24.67
N GLY A 779 45.53 -6.61 -25.88
CA GLY A 779 46.65 -5.81 -26.38
C GLY A 779 46.27 -4.36 -26.68
N GLU A 780 45.00 -4.07 -26.94
CA GLU A 780 44.52 -2.74 -27.39
C GLU A 780 43.82 -1.94 -26.29
N PHE A 781 43.34 -2.61 -25.23
CA PHE A 781 42.56 -2.02 -24.14
C PHE A 781 42.88 -2.68 -22.81
N ARG A 782 42.98 -1.91 -21.72
CA ARG A 782 43.07 -2.41 -20.34
C ARG A 782 42.28 -1.56 -19.38
N SER A 783 41.67 -2.18 -18.38
CA SER A 783 40.95 -1.46 -17.33
C SER A 783 40.75 -2.33 -16.09
N ASP A 784 40.60 -1.66 -14.96
CA ASP A 784 40.24 -2.24 -13.67
C ASP A 784 38.73 -2.17 -13.36
N GLY A 785 37.89 -1.78 -14.33
CA GLY A 785 36.44 -1.71 -14.15
C GLY A 785 35.79 -3.05 -13.79
N GLY A 786 34.65 -3.00 -13.11
CA GLY A 786 33.92 -4.19 -12.66
C GLY A 786 32.86 -4.69 -13.65
N LEU A 787 32.40 -3.80 -14.54
CA LEU A 787 31.44 -4.10 -15.59
C LEU A 787 31.86 -3.44 -16.91
N TYR A 788 31.70 -4.18 -18.00
CA TYR A 788 31.94 -3.70 -19.36
C TYR A 788 30.70 -3.96 -20.22
N MET A 789 30.32 -2.99 -21.04
CA MET A 789 29.27 -3.12 -22.04
C MET A 789 29.75 -2.48 -23.35
N MET A 790 29.77 -3.25 -24.43
CA MET A 790 30.31 -2.75 -25.71
C MET A 790 29.54 -3.27 -26.92
N ASN A 791 29.57 -2.50 -28.00
CA ASN A 791 29.20 -2.94 -29.33
C ASN A 791 30.30 -2.51 -30.34
N GLY A 792 30.08 -2.64 -31.65
CA GLY A 792 31.08 -2.23 -32.65
C GLY A 792 31.35 -0.72 -32.76
N ARG A 793 30.72 0.12 -31.94
CA ARG A 793 30.76 1.59 -32.01
C ARG A 793 31.17 2.24 -30.69
N GLU A 794 30.82 1.63 -29.57
CA GLU A 794 31.08 2.20 -28.25
C GLU A 794 31.44 1.14 -27.19
N LEU A 795 32.12 1.61 -26.14
CA LEU A 795 32.49 0.85 -24.96
C LEU A 795 32.16 1.68 -23.73
N THR A 796 31.39 1.10 -22.80
CA THR A 796 31.14 1.65 -21.48
C THR A 796 31.78 0.74 -20.42
N VAL A 797 32.46 1.34 -19.45
CA VAL A 797 33.08 0.67 -18.31
C VAL A 797 32.58 1.32 -17.02
N ALA A 798 32.01 0.54 -16.12
CA ALA A 798 31.55 1.05 -14.83
C ALA A 798 32.54 0.73 -13.71
N GLY A 799 32.73 1.70 -12.81
CA GLY A 799 33.53 1.54 -11.59
C GLY A 799 35.04 1.47 -11.82
N THR A 800 35.56 2.06 -12.90
CA THR A 800 37.00 2.02 -13.21
C THR A 800 37.77 3.19 -12.59
N THR A 801 38.99 2.94 -12.10
CA THR A 801 39.94 4.00 -11.72
C THR A 801 41.10 4.13 -12.70
N ARG A 802 41.28 3.16 -13.60
CA ARG A 802 42.32 3.17 -14.63
C ARG A 802 41.82 2.61 -15.94
N VAL A 803 42.07 3.33 -17.02
CA VAL A 803 41.75 2.91 -18.38
C VAL A 803 42.95 3.18 -19.29
N GLU A 804 43.39 2.19 -20.04
CA GLU A 804 44.46 2.29 -21.03
C GLU A 804 43.95 1.83 -22.39
N PHE A 805 44.18 2.63 -23.42
CA PHE A 805 43.75 2.29 -24.78
C PHE A 805 44.54 3.08 -25.83
N GLY A 806 45.03 2.38 -26.85
CA GLY A 806 45.99 2.95 -27.78
C GLY A 806 47.23 3.50 -27.05
N ALA A 807 47.54 4.78 -27.24
CA ALA A 807 48.63 5.47 -26.52
C ALA A 807 48.15 6.20 -25.24
N LEU A 808 46.85 6.20 -24.96
CA LEU A 808 46.27 6.93 -23.85
C LEU A 808 46.24 6.05 -22.59
N SER A 809 46.71 6.59 -21.47
CA SER A 809 46.59 6.00 -20.14
C SER A 809 45.97 7.03 -19.21
N LEU A 810 44.80 6.71 -18.68
CA LEU A 810 44.01 7.57 -17.81
C LEU A 810 43.97 6.96 -16.40
N SER A 811 44.04 7.82 -15.38
CA SER A 811 43.91 7.44 -13.98
C SER A 811 43.02 8.43 -13.26
N PHE A 812 42.07 7.92 -12.48
CA PHE A 812 41.07 8.69 -11.76
C PHE A 812 41.22 8.45 -10.26
N VAL A 813 41.03 9.52 -9.47
CA VAL A 813 41.16 9.44 -8.00
C VAL A 813 40.01 8.65 -7.38
N GLN A 814 38.83 8.74 -7.98
CA GLN A 814 37.64 7.98 -7.60
C GLN A 814 37.18 7.15 -8.81
N PRO A 815 36.47 6.03 -8.58
CA PRO A 815 35.86 5.27 -9.66
C PRO A 815 34.96 6.14 -10.55
N VAL A 816 34.99 5.91 -11.85
CA VAL A 816 34.17 6.62 -12.85
C VAL A 816 33.34 5.64 -13.69
N LEU A 817 32.25 6.15 -14.26
CA LEU A 817 31.64 5.56 -15.46
C LEU A 817 32.38 6.12 -16.66
N PHE A 818 33.12 5.27 -17.37
CA PHE A 818 33.89 5.65 -18.54
C PHE A 818 33.14 5.23 -19.81
N LYS A 819 32.99 6.13 -20.77
CA LYS A 819 32.40 5.85 -22.07
C LYS A 819 33.34 6.28 -23.19
N LEU A 820 33.55 5.39 -24.16
CA LEU A 820 34.31 5.61 -25.38
C LEU A 820 33.36 5.49 -26.58
N ASP A 821 33.39 6.50 -27.46
CA ASP A 821 32.64 6.56 -28.71
C ASP A 821 33.64 6.56 -29.88
N ALA A 822 33.72 5.41 -30.58
CA ALA A 822 34.66 5.22 -31.67
C ALA A 822 34.25 5.89 -32.98
N GLU A 823 32.99 6.32 -33.11
CA GLU A 823 32.51 7.06 -34.28
C GLU A 823 32.89 8.54 -34.16
N ARG A 824 32.63 9.14 -33.00
CA ARG A 824 33.00 10.53 -32.73
C ARG A 824 34.47 10.69 -32.34
N LYS A 825 35.17 9.59 -32.07
CA LYS A 825 36.55 9.55 -31.56
C LYS A 825 36.73 10.32 -30.26
N THR A 826 35.75 10.19 -29.36
CA THR A 826 35.72 10.88 -28.08
C THR A 826 35.54 9.91 -26.94
N TRP A 827 36.02 10.28 -25.76
CA TRP A 827 35.73 9.57 -24.52
C TRP A 827 35.29 10.56 -23.44
N LYS A 828 34.49 10.06 -22.50
CA LYS A 828 33.99 10.81 -21.34
C LYS A 828 34.06 9.94 -20.10
N ALA A 829 34.35 10.56 -18.96
CA ALA A 829 34.28 9.99 -17.64
C ALA A 829 33.23 10.75 -16.82
N PHE A 830 32.34 10.01 -16.16
CA PHE A 830 31.29 10.54 -15.30
C PHE A 830 31.49 10.03 -13.87
N ALA A 831 31.02 10.78 -12.88
CA ALA A 831 31.02 10.30 -11.50
C ALA A 831 30.12 9.05 -11.38
N VAL A 832 30.55 8.06 -10.59
CA VAL A 832 29.80 6.80 -10.42
C VAL A 832 28.48 6.98 -9.70
N ALA A 833 28.27 8.05 -8.93
CA ALA A 833 27.02 8.33 -8.23
C ALA A 833 26.21 9.46 -8.89
N LYS A 834 26.53 9.87 -10.12
CA LYS A 834 25.91 11.01 -10.83
C LYS A 834 24.38 10.92 -10.90
N GLY A 835 23.82 9.70 -10.93
CA GLY A 835 22.37 9.48 -10.95
C GLY A 835 21.70 9.51 -9.58
N LEU A 836 22.45 9.54 -8.48
CA LEU A 836 21.90 9.73 -7.13
C LEU A 836 21.67 11.23 -6.90
N VAL A 837 20.40 11.65 -6.91
CA VAL A 837 20.02 13.06 -6.83
C VAL A 837 20.41 13.65 -5.48
N GLN A 838 21.08 14.79 -5.52
CA GLN A 838 21.38 15.60 -4.34
C GLN A 838 20.72 16.96 -4.46
N TYR A 839 20.48 17.61 -3.32
CA TYR A 839 19.91 18.95 -3.27
C TYR A 839 20.83 19.88 -2.50
N ASP A 840 20.90 21.14 -2.92
CA ASP A 840 21.51 22.20 -2.12
C ASP A 840 20.62 22.57 -0.91
N GLY A 841 21.11 23.47 -0.04
CA GLY A 841 20.33 23.96 1.11
C GLY A 841 19.11 24.82 0.74
N GLN A 842 18.82 25.00 -0.55
CA GLN A 842 17.64 25.66 -1.10
C GLN A 842 16.74 24.69 -1.89
N GLY A 843 17.02 23.38 -1.82
CA GLY A 843 16.23 22.36 -2.50
C GLY A 843 16.44 22.32 -4.02
N ASN A 844 17.45 23.01 -4.56
CA ASN A 844 17.77 22.90 -5.98
C ASN A 844 18.59 21.62 -6.21
N PRO A 845 18.24 20.80 -7.21
CA PRO A 845 19.02 19.61 -7.50
C PRO A 845 20.42 19.97 -8.00
N LEU A 846 21.42 19.31 -7.42
CA LEU A 846 22.82 19.40 -7.83
C LEU A 846 23.05 18.44 -8.99
N THR A 847 23.52 18.95 -10.13
CA THR A 847 23.87 18.12 -11.28
C THR A 847 25.36 17.83 -11.28
N GLU A 848 25.75 16.58 -11.05
CA GLU A 848 27.14 16.17 -11.28
C GLU A 848 27.39 16.05 -12.80
N GLY A 849 28.42 16.74 -13.27
CA GLY A 849 28.76 16.84 -14.68
C GLY A 849 29.66 15.71 -15.20
N ILE A 850 30.26 15.97 -16.35
CA ILE A 850 31.39 15.21 -16.87
C ILE A 850 32.59 15.48 -15.96
N VAL A 851 33.21 14.43 -15.42
CA VAL A 851 34.45 14.53 -14.62
C VAL A 851 35.61 14.92 -15.54
N GLN A 852 35.70 14.27 -16.70
CA GLN A 852 36.72 14.55 -17.71
C GLN A 852 36.26 14.05 -19.08
N GLU A 853 36.71 14.70 -20.16
CA GLU A 853 36.49 14.24 -21.54
C GLU A 853 37.72 14.50 -22.40
N GLY A 854 37.80 13.81 -23.55
CA GLY A 854 38.87 13.98 -24.51
C GLY A 854 38.64 13.23 -25.82
N THR A 855 39.67 13.21 -26.67
CA THR A 855 39.66 12.54 -27.97
C THR A 855 40.60 11.32 -27.98
N HIS A 856 40.46 10.46 -28.99
CA HIS A 856 41.32 9.31 -29.20
C HIS A 856 41.48 8.93 -30.68
N GLU A 857 42.44 8.05 -30.99
CA GLU A 857 42.72 7.61 -32.36
C GLU A 857 42.11 6.26 -32.74
N LEU A 858 41.57 5.49 -31.78
CA LEU A 858 40.91 4.21 -32.08
C LEU A 858 39.74 4.40 -33.05
N ASP A 859 39.65 3.52 -34.03
CA ASP A 859 38.54 3.44 -34.97
C ASP A 859 37.55 2.33 -34.60
N ARG A 860 36.44 2.24 -35.34
CA ARG A 860 35.43 1.18 -35.16
C ARG A 860 36.00 -0.23 -35.33
N GLU A 861 37.02 -0.39 -36.17
CA GLU A 861 37.64 -1.68 -36.43
C GLU A 861 38.43 -2.16 -35.19
N ALA A 862 39.11 -1.27 -34.47
CA ALA A 862 39.75 -1.58 -33.20
C ALA A 862 38.76 -2.03 -32.12
N VAL A 863 37.65 -1.31 -31.95
CA VAL A 863 36.60 -1.72 -30.98
C VAL A 863 35.97 -3.06 -31.37
N ARG A 864 35.78 -3.32 -32.68
CA ARG A 864 35.32 -4.63 -33.16
C ARG A 864 36.32 -5.74 -32.84
N ARG A 865 37.62 -5.53 -33.09
CA ARG A 865 38.67 -6.51 -32.74
C ARG A 865 38.73 -6.79 -31.24
N LEU A 866 38.61 -5.76 -30.40
CA LEU A 866 38.51 -5.90 -28.95
C LEU A 866 37.36 -6.85 -28.55
N LYS A 867 36.16 -6.59 -29.08
CA LYS A 867 34.99 -7.43 -28.86
C LYS A 867 35.24 -8.88 -29.31
N GLU A 868 35.74 -9.08 -30.54
CA GLU A 868 36.04 -10.42 -31.09
C GLU A 868 37.08 -11.19 -30.24
N GLN A 869 38.11 -10.52 -29.71
CA GLN A 869 39.12 -11.12 -28.84
C GLN A 869 38.54 -11.61 -27.51
N LEU A 870 37.59 -10.86 -26.93
CA LEU A 870 36.95 -11.19 -25.67
C LEU A 870 35.95 -12.35 -25.78
N GLU A 871 35.39 -12.59 -26.97
CA GLU A 871 34.44 -13.67 -27.26
C GLU A 871 35.09 -15.05 -27.47
N MET A 872 36.41 -15.16 -27.65
CA MET A 872 37.06 -16.41 -28.09
C MET A 872 37.01 -17.57 -27.07
N LYS A 873 36.57 -17.33 -25.82
CA LYS A 873 36.47 -18.34 -24.77
C LYS A 873 35.01 -18.73 -24.56
N ARG A 874 34.54 -19.75 -25.29
CA ARG A 874 33.21 -20.35 -25.06
C ARG A 874 33.27 -21.41 -23.97
N SER A 875 32.35 -21.35 -23.01
CA SER A 875 32.02 -22.49 -22.15
C SER A 875 30.98 -23.38 -22.82
N ALA A 876 30.73 -24.56 -22.25
CA ALA A 876 29.58 -25.37 -22.64
C ALA A 876 28.27 -24.60 -22.36
N PRO A 877 27.23 -24.80 -23.18
CA PRO A 877 25.91 -24.23 -22.90
C PRO A 877 25.35 -24.80 -21.60
N ILE A 878 24.62 -23.97 -20.85
CA ILE A 878 23.90 -24.42 -19.66
C ILE A 878 22.61 -25.09 -20.11
N HIS A 879 22.42 -26.33 -19.66
CA HIS A 879 21.16 -27.03 -19.84
C HIS A 879 20.28 -26.78 -18.63
N LYS A 880 19.24 -25.97 -18.80
CA LYS A 880 18.16 -25.83 -17.81
C LYS A 880 17.50 -27.20 -17.61
N ARG A 881 17.30 -27.58 -16.34
CA ARG A 881 16.60 -28.82 -16.01
C ARG A 881 15.12 -28.62 -16.29
N THR A 882 14.53 -29.47 -17.12
CA THR A 882 13.08 -29.50 -17.33
C THR A 882 12.46 -30.59 -16.48
N PHE A 883 11.36 -30.25 -15.80
CA PHE A 883 10.59 -31.24 -15.06
C PHE A 883 9.74 -32.05 -16.03
N THR A 884 9.89 -33.37 -15.97
CA THR A 884 9.02 -34.29 -16.69
C THR A 884 8.26 -35.10 -15.64
N PRO A 885 6.92 -35.18 -15.72
CA PRO A 885 6.15 -36.10 -14.89
C PRO A 885 6.63 -37.54 -15.04
N ASP A 886 6.51 -38.32 -13.97
CA ASP A 886 6.80 -39.75 -14.04
C ASP A 886 5.73 -40.43 -14.90
N LYS A 887 6.16 -41.21 -15.91
CA LYS A 887 5.23 -41.90 -16.83
C LYS A 887 4.27 -42.85 -16.12
N SER A 888 4.68 -43.38 -14.97
CA SER A 888 3.88 -44.23 -14.09
C SER A 888 4.39 -44.01 -12.66
N PRO A 889 3.71 -43.17 -11.87
CA PRO A 889 4.00 -42.98 -10.45
C PRO A 889 4.08 -44.33 -9.72
N GLU A 890 5.30 -44.80 -9.44
CA GLU A 890 5.51 -46.16 -8.93
C GLU A 890 4.82 -46.34 -7.57
N GLY A 891 4.00 -47.40 -7.44
CA GLY A 891 3.23 -47.67 -6.23
C GLY A 891 1.97 -46.83 -6.04
N TRP A 892 1.63 -45.94 -6.98
CA TRP A 892 0.41 -45.13 -6.95
C TRP A 892 -0.56 -45.52 -8.07
N GLU A 893 -1.79 -45.85 -7.71
CA GLU A 893 -2.83 -46.20 -8.68
C GLU A 893 -3.76 -44.99 -8.91
N LYS A 894 -3.92 -44.58 -10.17
CA LYS A 894 -4.95 -43.60 -10.52
C LYS A 894 -6.33 -44.24 -10.34
N ARG A 895 -7.13 -43.73 -9.40
CA ARG A 895 -8.43 -44.32 -9.06
C ARG A 895 -9.62 -43.46 -9.45
N ILE A 896 -9.49 -42.13 -9.42
CA ILE A 896 -10.58 -41.20 -9.74
C ILE A 896 -10.14 -40.19 -10.81
N SER A 897 -11.10 -39.76 -11.62
CA SER A 897 -10.99 -38.57 -12.48
C SER A 897 -12.16 -37.64 -12.22
N PHE A 898 -11.84 -36.44 -11.77
CA PHE A 898 -12.76 -35.31 -11.62
C PHE A 898 -12.57 -34.37 -12.81
N ASP A 899 -13.68 -33.96 -13.43
CA ASP A 899 -13.68 -33.28 -14.73
C ASP A 899 -13.54 -31.75 -14.64
N GLU A 900 -12.99 -31.25 -13.54
CA GLU A 900 -12.65 -29.84 -13.32
C GLU A 900 -11.34 -29.71 -12.53
N ALA A 901 -10.76 -28.51 -12.53
CA ALA A 901 -9.65 -28.24 -11.63
C ALA A 901 -10.13 -28.25 -10.18
N VAL A 902 -9.40 -28.96 -9.31
CA VAL A 902 -9.74 -29.11 -7.89
C VAL A 902 -9.36 -27.85 -7.12
N SER A 903 -10.28 -27.38 -6.27
CA SER A 903 -10.07 -26.24 -5.37
C SER A 903 -10.35 -26.56 -3.89
N GLY A 904 -10.92 -27.73 -3.59
CA GLY A 904 -11.04 -28.22 -2.21
C GLY A 904 -11.33 -29.71 -2.16
N SER A 905 -10.96 -30.36 -1.05
CA SER A 905 -11.24 -31.76 -0.80
C SER A 905 -11.39 -32.05 0.69
N ALA A 906 -12.09 -33.14 1.02
CA ALA A 906 -12.22 -33.65 2.38
C ALA A 906 -12.48 -35.15 2.38
N LEU A 907 -12.10 -35.81 3.49
CA LEU A 907 -12.54 -37.17 3.83
C LEU A 907 -13.65 -37.10 4.89
N GLY A 908 -14.56 -38.06 4.85
CA GLY A 908 -15.45 -38.37 5.97
C GLY A 908 -16.39 -39.54 5.65
N ASP A 909 -16.79 -40.27 6.69
CA ASP A 909 -17.73 -41.40 6.59
C ASP A 909 -19.15 -40.90 6.28
N LEU A 910 -19.56 -40.99 5.02
CA LEU A 910 -20.86 -40.51 4.55
C LEU A 910 -21.93 -41.58 4.66
N ASP A 911 -21.60 -42.86 4.47
CA ASP A 911 -22.59 -43.94 4.47
C ASP A 911 -22.67 -44.75 5.78
N GLY A 912 -21.82 -44.45 6.74
CA GLY A 912 -21.84 -45.02 8.09
C GLY A 912 -21.20 -46.41 8.18
N ASP A 913 -20.49 -46.86 7.14
CA ASP A 913 -19.74 -48.12 7.17
C ASP A 913 -18.41 -48.01 7.95
N GLY A 914 -18.05 -46.79 8.34
CA GLY A 914 -16.85 -46.46 9.08
C GLY A 914 -15.65 -46.12 8.20
N ILE A 915 -15.68 -46.40 6.90
CA ILE A 915 -14.62 -46.05 5.95
C ILE A 915 -14.94 -44.67 5.40
N GLU A 916 -13.96 -43.76 5.42
CA GLU A 916 -14.20 -42.41 4.94
C GLU A 916 -14.24 -42.33 3.41
N GLU A 917 -15.21 -41.58 2.88
CA GLU A 917 -15.34 -41.22 1.48
C GLU A 917 -14.66 -39.89 1.13
N LEU A 918 -14.22 -39.78 -0.13
CA LEU A 918 -13.64 -38.55 -0.66
C LEU A 918 -14.72 -37.63 -1.23
N VAL A 919 -14.74 -36.39 -0.78
CA VAL A 919 -15.49 -35.30 -1.40
C VAL A 919 -14.52 -34.33 -2.07
N VAL A 920 -14.78 -33.97 -3.34
CA VAL A 920 -13.97 -33.04 -4.13
C VAL A 920 -14.82 -31.88 -4.63
N GLY A 921 -14.31 -30.65 -4.49
CA GLY A 921 -14.89 -29.41 -5.00
C GLY A 921 -14.04 -28.79 -6.12
N GLY A 922 -14.70 -28.28 -7.15
CA GLY A 922 -14.08 -27.71 -8.35
C GLY A 922 -14.21 -26.21 -8.49
N VAL A 923 -13.34 -25.64 -9.33
CA VAL A 923 -13.29 -24.20 -9.62
C VAL A 923 -14.54 -23.65 -10.32
N ASN A 924 -15.37 -24.48 -10.95
CA ASN A 924 -16.65 -24.03 -11.55
C ASN A 924 -17.87 -24.34 -10.66
N GLY A 925 -17.64 -24.85 -9.44
CA GLY A 925 -18.67 -25.09 -8.44
C GLY A 925 -19.19 -26.52 -8.36
N LYS A 926 -18.63 -27.44 -9.13
CA LYS A 926 -18.97 -28.85 -9.03
C LYS A 926 -18.45 -29.45 -7.73
N VAL A 927 -19.27 -30.23 -7.04
CA VAL A 927 -18.91 -31.00 -5.84
C VAL A 927 -19.29 -32.46 -6.06
N ARG A 928 -18.38 -33.39 -5.81
CA ARG A 928 -18.62 -34.82 -6.05
C ARG A 928 -18.06 -35.67 -4.92
N ALA A 929 -18.85 -36.64 -4.45
CA ALA A 929 -18.41 -37.64 -3.49
C ALA A 929 -18.10 -38.97 -4.17
N PHE A 930 -17.07 -39.65 -3.69
CA PHE A 930 -16.58 -40.93 -4.21
C PHE A 930 -16.38 -41.93 -3.08
N ARG A 931 -16.75 -43.18 -3.33
CA ARG A 931 -16.37 -44.31 -2.49
C ARG A 931 -14.86 -44.50 -2.50
N HIS A 932 -14.33 -45.19 -1.49
CA HIS A 932 -12.93 -45.61 -1.46
C HIS A 932 -12.51 -46.45 -2.70
N SER A 933 -13.48 -47.10 -3.37
CA SER A 933 -13.30 -47.85 -4.62
C SER A 933 -13.12 -46.97 -5.87
N GLY A 934 -13.42 -45.66 -5.78
CA GLY A 934 -13.46 -44.72 -6.91
C GLY A 934 -14.83 -44.55 -7.57
N GLU A 935 -15.84 -45.30 -7.13
CA GLU A 935 -17.22 -45.13 -7.61
C GLU A 935 -17.81 -43.80 -7.14
N THR A 936 -18.47 -43.06 -8.04
CA THR A 936 -19.17 -41.82 -7.68
C THR A 936 -20.43 -42.14 -6.86
N LEU A 937 -20.55 -41.57 -5.68
CA LEU A 937 -21.77 -41.63 -4.87
C LEU A 937 -22.83 -40.65 -5.39
N TRP A 938 -22.45 -39.38 -5.53
CA TRP A 938 -23.33 -38.31 -5.98
C TRP A 938 -22.53 -37.12 -6.52
N THR A 939 -23.21 -36.23 -7.25
CA THR A 939 -22.65 -34.96 -7.75
C THR A 939 -23.63 -33.83 -7.47
N TYR A 940 -23.11 -32.68 -7.06
CA TYR A 940 -23.83 -31.45 -6.74
C TYR A 940 -23.19 -30.25 -7.47
N GLU A 941 -24.00 -29.25 -7.81
CA GLU A 941 -23.57 -28.04 -8.53
C GLU A 941 -23.87 -26.79 -7.70
N SER A 942 -22.84 -26.21 -7.08
CA SER A 942 -22.92 -25.00 -6.24
C SER A 942 -22.96 -23.68 -7.04
N ARG A 943 -22.61 -23.73 -8.35
CA ARG A 943 -22.65 -22.61 -9.33
C ARG A 943 -21.63 -21.48 -9.09
N GLY A 944 -20.56 -21.73 -8.34
CA GLY A 944 -19.41 -20.82 -8.21
C GLY A 944 -18.23 -21.56 -7.59
N ARG A 945 -16.99 -21.08 -7.79
CA ARG A 945 -15.78 -21.72 -7.26
C ARG A 945 -15.97 -22.19 -5.82
N VAL A 946 -15.66 -23.45 -5.57
CA VAL A 946 -15.63 -24.00 -4.21
C VAL A 946 -14.35 -23.51 -3.54
N ASN A 947 -14.47 -22.71 -2.49
CA ASN A 947 -13.33 -22.25 -1.69
C ASN A 947 -12.94 -23.28 -0.63
N GLU A 948 -13.92 -23.96 -0.04
CA GLU A 948 -13.71 -25.02 0.94
C GLU A 948 -14.85 -26.04 0.85
N VAL A 949 -14.51 -27.32 0.99
CA VAL A 949 -15.46 -28.40 1.25
C VAL A 949 -14.99 -29.17 2.48
N THR A 950 -15.90 -29.49 3.40
CA THR A 950 -15.58 -30.30 4.59
C THR A 950 -16.71 -31.28 4.88
N VAL A 951 -16.40 -32.40 5.52
CA VAL A 951 -17.38 -33.31 6.11
C VAL A 951 -17.38 -33.09 7.62
N GLN A 952 -18.53 -32.75 8.19
CA GLN A 952 -18.69 -32.42 9.62
C GLN A 952 -19.92 -33.12 10.20
N GLN A 953 -20.01 -33.20 11.53
CA GLN A 953 -21.15 -33.79 12.22
C GLN A 953 -22.18 -32.72 12.59
N LEU A 954 -23.43 -32.92 12.19
CA LEU A 954 -24.58 -32.11 12.58
C LEU A 954 -25.69 -33.04 13.08
N ASP A 955 -26.13 -32.86 14.33
CA ASP A 955 -27.13 -33.72 14.97
C ASP A 955 -26.75 -35.22 14.95
N GLY A 956 -25.45 -35.52 15.10
CA GLY A 956 -24.91 -36.88 15.04
C GLY A 956 -24.94 -37.54 13.67
N LYS A 957 -25.11 -36.76 12.59
CA LYS A 957 -25.06 -37.23 11.21
C LYS A 957 -23.99 -36.49 10.40
N PRO A 958 -23.33 -37.16 9.45
CA PRO A 958 -22.39 -36.51 8.55
C PRO A 958 -23.15 -35.57 7.60
N VAL A 959 -22.63 -34.34 7.47
CA VAL A 959 -23.06 -33.35 6.50
C VAL A 959 -21.85 -32.82 5.74
N VAL A 960 -22.06 -32.48 4.47
CA VAL A 960 -21.04 -31.82 3.65
C VAL A 960 -21.30 -30.33 3.63
N THR A 961 -20.32 -29.54 4.05
CA THR A 961 -20.40 -28.07 3.97
C THR A 961 -19.62 -27.57 2.75
N VAL A 962 -20.20 -26.66 1.98
CA VAL A 962 -19.53 -26.04 0.82
C VAL A 962 -19.53 -24.53 0.99
N ALA A 963 -18.33 -23.95 1.03
CA ALA A 963 -18.10 -22.50 0.99
C ALA A 963 -17.80 -22.09 -0.46
N SER A 964 -18.51 -21.08 -0.97
CA SER A 964 -18.35 -20.64 -2.36
C SER A 964 -17.93 -19.17 -2.49
N GLU A 965 -17.16 -18.91 -3.54
CA GLU A 965 -16.75 -17.57 -3.97
C GLU A 965 -17.95 -16.63 -4.21
N ASN A 966 -19.09 -17.18 -4.64
CA ASN A 966 -20.31 -16.44 -4.93
C ASN A 966 -21.16 -16.12 -3.68
N TRP A 967 -20.56 -16.17 -2.49
CA TRP A 967 -21.17 -15.86 -1.18
C TRP A 967 -22.22 -16.85 -0.69
N ASN A 968 -22.32 -18.04 -1.29
CA ASN A 968 -23.22 -19.07 -0.81
C ASN A 968 -22.55 -20.02 0.20
N VAL A 969 -23.34 -20.39 1.21
CA VAL A 969 -23.10 -21.52 2.12
C VAL A 969 -24.08 -22.62 1.74
N HIS A 970 -23.57 -23.80 1.45
CA HIS A 970 -24.38 -24.98 1.18
C HIS A 970 -24.14 -26.02 2.26
N ILE A 971 -25.22 -26.59 2.79
CA ILE A 971 -25.18 -27.76 3.67
C ILE A 971 -25.88 -28.89 2.92
N LEU A 972 -25.15 -29.97 2.64
CA LEU A 972 -25.66 -31.17 2.00
C LEU A 972 -25.78 -32.28 3.03
N GLU A 973 -26.81 -33.09 2.90
CA GLU A 973 -26.91 -34.37 3.60
C GLU A 973 -25.88 -35.35 3.01
N ALA A 974 -25.65 -36.47 3.70
CA ALA A 974 -24.68 -37.49 3.30
C ALA A 974 -24.90 -38.07 1.88
N ASP A 975 -26.15 -38.09 1.41
CA ASP A 975 -26.54 -38.56 0.08
C ASP A 975 -26.36 -37.50 -1.03
N GLY A 976 -25.83 -36.32 -0.69
CA GLY A 976 -25.61 -35.20 -1.60
C GLY A 976 -26.84 -34.32 -1.83
N SER A 977 -27.98 -34.65 -1.22
CA SER A 977 -29.17 -33.79 -1.28
C SER A 977 -28.95 -32.50 -0.48
N VAL A 978 -29.49 -31.38 -0.98
CA VAL A 978 -29.33 -30.09 -0.33
C VAL A 978 -30.23 -30.02 0.91
N LYS A 979 -29.64 -29.93 2.10
CA LYS A 979 -30.37 -29.60 3.33
C LYS A 979 -30.88 -28.16 3.26
N TRP A 980 -29.99 -27.23 2.92
CA TRP A 980 -30.33 -25.85 2.56
C TRP A 980 -29.15 -25.13 1.89
N THR A 981 -29.46 -23.98 1.28
CA THR A 981 -28.45 -23.03 0.76
C THR A 981 -28.77 -21.64 1.27
N LYS A 982 -27.74 -20.90 1.68
CA LYS A 982 -27.86 -19.54 2.18
C LYS A 982 -26.88 -18.61 1.45
N LEU A 983 -27.42 -17.62 0.76
CA LEU A 983 -26.63 -16.45 0.35
C LEU A 983 -26.35 -15.60 1.59
N VAL A 984 -25.07 -15.36 1.86
CA VAL A 984 -24.63 -14.59 3.01
C VAL A 984 -24.23 -13.21 2.51
N THR A 985 -25.00 -12.18 2.87
CA THR A 985 -24.72 -10.81 2.44
C THR A 985 -23.98 -10.04 3.53
N THR A 986 -22.87 -9.44 3.17
CA THR A 986 -22.20 -8.43 4.01
C THR A 986 -22.70 -7.04 3.62
N THR A 987 -22.68 -6.10 4.56
CA THR A 987 -23.06 -4.70 4.30
C THR A 987 -21.98 -3.92 3.54
N GLN A 988 -20.87 -4.55 3.16
CA GLN A 988 -19.68 -3.91 2.61
C GLN A 988 -19.01 -4.80 1.55
N THR A 989 -18.45 -4.19 0.52
CA THR A 989 -17.69 -4.87 -0.54
C THR A 989 -16.19 -4.82 -0.26
N PRO A 990 -15.45 -5.95 -0.37
CA PRO A 990 -14.00 -5.96 -0.22
C PRO A 990 -13.32 -4.90 -1.09
N SER A 991 -12.31 -4.25 -0.52
CA SER A 991 -11.47 -3.28 -1.21
C SER A 991 -9.99 -3.65 -1.22
N HIS A 992 -9.55 -4.56 -0.36
CA HIS A 992 -8.17 -5.08 -0.28
C HIS A 992 -8.22 -6.54 0.20
N GLY A 993 -7.08 -7.24 0.11
CA GLY A 993 -6.96 -8.67 0.42
C GLY A 993 -7.15 -9.58 -0.78
N ASN A 994 -6.82 -10.85 -0.60
CA ASN A 994 -6.68 -11.91 -1.61
C ASN A 994 -7.81 -12.94 -1.51
N LEU A 995 -8.56 -12.95 -0.41
CA LEU A 995 -9.71 -13.83 -0.20
C LEU A 995 -10.95 -13.34 -0.95
N ILE A 996 -11.84 -14.26 -1.36
CA ILE A 996 -13.07 -13.95 -2.11
C ILE A 996 -14.25 -14.79 -1.58
N GLY A 997 -15.41 -14.18 -1.36
CA GLY A 997 -16.63 -14.88 -1.00
C GLY A 997 -16.65 -15.42 0.44
N VAL A 998 -17.28 -16.59 0.63
CA VAL A 998 -17.23 -17.37 1.87
C VAL A 998 -15.94 -18.16 1.89
N THR A 999 -15.16 -18.04 2.96
CA THR A 999 -13.81 -18.63 3.03
C THR A 999 -13.83 -19.98 3.72
N ASN A 1000 -14.49 -20.09 4.87
CA ASN A 1000 -14.52 -21.32 5.66
C ASN A 1000 -15.86 -21.54 6.38
N ILE A 1001 -16.18 -22.81 6.68
CA ILE A 1001 -17.36 -23.20 7.46
C ILE A 1001 -16.97 -24.19 8.57
N ARG A 1002 -17.40 -23.94 9.81
CA ARG A 1002 -17.19 -24.84 10.97
C ARG A 1002 -18.48 -25.00 11.77
N ILE A 1003 -18.73 -26.19 12.32
CA ILE A 1003 -19.81 -26.46 13.27
C ILE A 1003 -19.25 -26.30 14.69
N ALA A 1004 -19.90 -25.47 15.51
CA ALA A 1004 -19.40 -25.11 16.84
C ALA A 1004 -20.49 -25.14 17.91
N TYR A 1005 -20.20 -25.80 19.04
CA TYR A 1005 -21.06 -25.86 20.22
C TYR A 1005 -20.81 -24.64 21.12
N VAL A 1006 -21.22 -23.46 20.64
CA VAL A 1006 -20.94 -22.15 21.26
C VAL A 1006 -21.57 -22.03 22.66
N ASP A 1007 -22.74 -22.62 22.86
CA ASP A 1007 -23.46 -22.59 24.13
C ASP A 1007 -23.18 -23.84 25.01
N GLY A 1008 -22.40 -24.81 24.50
CA GLY A 1008 -22.07 -26.09 25.14
C GLY A 1008 -22.54 -27.28 24.32
N GLN A 1009 -21.99 -28.47 24.60
CA GLN A 1009 -22.26 -29.72 23.85
C GLN A 1009 -23.72 -30.21 23.96
N GLU A 1010 -24.44 -29.79 25.01
CA GLU A 1010 -25.84 -30.17 25.24
C GLU A 1010 -26.84 -29.28 24.48
N GLU A 1011 -26.38 -28.19 23.87
CA GLU A 1011 -27.19 -27.21 23.15
C GLU A 1011 -27.04 -27.37 21.63
N ASP A 1012 -27.97 -26.78 20.86
CA ASP A 1012 -27.90 -26.80 19.39
C ASP A 1012 -26.59 -26.15 18.89
N PRO A 1013 -25.85 -26.78 17.96
CA PRO A 1013 -24.63 -26.21 17.42
C PRO A 1013 -24.92 -25.05 16.48
N TRP A 1014 -23.93 -24.18 16.31
CA TRP A 1014 -23.94 -23.10 15.34
C TRP A 1014 -23.09 -23.48 14.13
N ILE A 1015 -23.54 -23.08 12.95
CA ILE A 1015 -22.76 -23.13 11.72
C ILE A 1015 -22.08 -21.78 11.58
N MET A 1016 -20.78 -21.77 11.87
CA MET A 1016 -19.91 -20.60 11.85
C MET A 1016 -19.34 -20.42 10.45
N VAL A 1017 -19.48 -19.21 9.91
CA VAL A 1017 -19.14 -18.87 8.52
C VAL A 1017 -18.13 -17.72 8.52
N GLY A 1018 -16.95 -17.98 8.00
CA GLY A 1018 -15.90 -16.99 7.74
C GLY A 1018 -16.07 -16.36 6.36
N THR A 1019 -15.66 -15.10 6.21
CA THR A 1019 -15.80 -14.37 4.94
C THR A 1019 -14.55 -13.60 4.57
N SER A 1020 -14.41 -13.31 3.28
CA SER A 1020 -13.38 -12.43 2.71
C SER A 1020 -13.44 -10.97 3.19
N PHE A 1021 -14.52 -10.57 3.88
CA PHE A 1021 -14.69 -9.22 4.41
C PHE A 1021 -14.79 -9.23 5.93
N ASN A 1022 -13.94 -9.99 6.61
CA ASN A 1022 -13.79 -10.02 8.07
C ASN A 1022 -15.02 -10.37 8.92
N ASN A 1023 -16.16 -10.67 8.31
CA ASN A 1023 -17.37 -10.99 9.05
C ASN A 1023 -17.34 -12.45 9.48
N LEU A 1024 -17.57 -12.68 10.77
CA LEU A 1024 -17.93 -13.98 11.32
C LEU A 1024 -19.44 -14.03 11.49
N ILE A 1025 -20.07 -15.02 10.87
CA ILE A 1025 -21.53 -15.16 10.85
C ILE A 1025 -21.89 -16.50 11.49
N GLY A 1026 -22.81 -16.46 12.46
CA GLY A 1026 -23.37 -17.65 13.09
C GLY A 1026 -24.77 -17.93 12.55
N LEU A 1027 -24.96 -19.13 12.01
CA LEU A 1027 -26.24 -19.63 11.54
C LEU A 1027 -26.73 -20.75 12.47
N ASP A 1028 -28.04 -20.82 12.72
CA ASP A 1028 -28.63 -22.00 13.34
C ASP A 1028 -28.73 -23.17 12.35
N ARG A 1029 -29.18 -24.34 12.82
CA ARG A 1029 -29.35 -25.56 12.00
C ARG A 1029 -30.25 -25.39 10.77
N SER A 1030 -31.13 -24.38 10.75
CA SER A 1030 -32.01 -24.08 9.62
C SER A 1030 -31.39 -23.12 8.60
N GLY A 1031 -30.18 -22.62 8.85
CA GLY A 1031 -29.51 -21.60 8.05
C GLY A 1031 -29.98 -20.18 8.35
N LYS A 1032 -30.74 -19.97 9.43
CA LYS A 1032 -31.14 -18.64 9.88
C LYS A 1032 -29.98 -18.01 10.65
N GLN A 1033 -29.64 -16.77 10.27
CA GLN A 1033 -28.60 -16.00 10.95
C GLN A 1033 -29.03 -15.63 12.37
N VAL A 1034 -28.25 -16.08 13.35
CA VAL A 1034 -28.43 -15.80 14.79
C VAL A 1034 -27.34 -14.90 15.35
N TYR A 1035 -26.23 -14.74 14.62
CA TYR A 1035 -25.10 -13.89 15.00
C TYR A 1035 -24.39 -13.34 13.77
N SER A 1036 -23.85 -12.13 13.88
CA SER A 1036 -22.92 -11.54 12.91
C SER A 1036 -22.14 -10.42 13.58
N GLU A 1037 -20.82 -10.43 13.41
CA GLU A 1037 -19.92 -9.41 13.92
C GLU A 1037 -18.74 -9.22 12.96
N GLU A 1038 -18.31 -7.97 12.76
CA GLU A 1038 -17.08 -7.64 12.04
C GLU A 1038 -15.87 -7.96 12.94
N ALA A 1039 -14.95 -8.80 12.46
CA ALA A 1039 -13.66 -9.03 13.13
C ALA A 1039 -12.70 -7.85 12.89
N TYR A 1040 -11.40 -8.06 13.11
CA TYR A 1040 -10.37 -7.07 12.75
C TYR A 1040 -10.17 -7.00 11.23
N TYR A 1041 -9.48 -5.99 10.67
CA TYR A 1041 -9.45 -5.73 9.21
C TYR A 1041 -9.23 -6.98 8.32
N TYR A 1042 -9.89 -7.02 7.15
CA TYR A 1042 -9.72 -8.02 6.06
C TYR A 1042 -10.14 -9.48 6.36
N GLY A 1043 -10.01 -10.38 5.39
CA GLY A 1043 -10.71 -11.68 5.42
C GLY A 1043 -10.30 -12.63 6.54
N ILE A 1044 -11.15 -13.62 6.83
CA ILE A 1044 -10.83 -14.76 7.70
C ILE A 1044 -10.30 -15.87 6.79
N GLU A 1045 -9.02 -16.20 6.89
CA GLU A 1045 -8.35 -17.20 6.03
C GLU A 1045 -8.62 -18.64 6.49
N ASP A 1046 -8.58 -18.87 7.80
CA ASP A 1046 -8.90 -20.15 8.43
C ASP A 1046 -9.44 -19.90 9.85
N MET A 1047 -10.14 -20.88 10.41
CA MET A 1047 -10.68 -20.80 11.77
C MET A 1047 -10.90 -22.17 12.39
N GLN A 1048 -10.77 -22.23 13.72
CA GLN A 1048 -11.07 -23.43 14.50
C GLN A 1048 -11.90 -23.11 15.73
N PHE A 1049 -12.78 -24.06 16.08
CA PHE A 1049 -13.67 -23.97 17.25
C PHE A 1049 -13.46 -25.17 18.16
N ALA A 1050 -13.06 -24.90 19.41
CA ALA A 1050 -12.82 -25.92 20.42
C ALA A 1050 -12.98 -25.33 21.84
N ASP A 1051 -12.93 -26.19 22.86
CA ASP A 1051 -12.90 -25.75 24.27
C ASP A 1051 -11.51 -25.23 24.67
N PHE A 1052 -11.11 -24.09 24.09
CA PHE A 1052 -9.87 -23.39 24.43
C PHE A 1052 -9.90 -22.80 25.85
N GLY A 1053 -11.11 -22.57 26.40
CA GLY A 1053 -11.32 -21.97 27.73
C GLY A 1053 -11.35 -22.99 28.87
N GLY A 1054 -11.55 -24.28 28.57
CA GLY A 1054 -11.72 -25.35 29.56
C GLY A 1054 -13.07 -25.30 30.28
N ASN A 1055 -14.11 -24.75 29.65
CA ASN A 1055 -15.43 -24.56 30.24
C ASN A 1055 -16.54 -25.36 29.53
N GLY A 1056 -16.18 -26.27 28.61
CA GLY A 1056 -17.10 -27.09 27.83
C GLY A 1056 -17.81 -26.35 26.69
N LYS A 1057 -17.48 -25.07 26.43
CA LYS A 1057 -18.06 -24.27 25.34
C LYS A 1057 -17.03 -24.01 24.26
N HIS A 1058 -17.46 -24.06 23.01
CA HIS A 1058 -16.56 -23.76 21.89
C HIS A 1058 -16.27 -22.26 21.80
N MET A 1059 -14.98 -21.94 21.75
CA MET A 1059 -14.44 -20.64 21.41
C MET A 1059 -13.82 -20.69 20.02
N GLY A 1060 -13.87 -19.59 19.27
CA GLY A 1060 -13.30 -19.49 17.93
C GLY A 1060 -11.94 -18.80 17.96
N ILE A 1061 -10.94 -19.43 17.35
CA ILE A 1061 -9.67 -18.79 16.99
C ILE A 1061 -9.67 -18.59 15.47
N LEU A 1062 -9.58 -17.33 15.05
CA LEU A 1062 -9.69 -16.92 13.65
C LEU A 1062 -8.32 -16.46 13.16
N GLY A 1063 -7.81 -17.12 12.12
CA GLY A 1063 -6.64 -16.66 11.37
C GLY A 1063 -7.06 -15.53 10.43
N MET A 1064 -6.78 -14.29 10.82
CA MET A 1064 -7.09 -13.16 9.96
C MET A 1064 -6.03 -13.02 8.86
N GLU A 1065 -6.49 -12.62 7.68
CA GLU A 1065 -5.65 -12.26 6.56
C GLU A 1065 -4.72 -11.09 6.89
N TYR A 1066 -5.09 -10.23 7.85
CA TYR A 1066 -4.31 -9.06 8.25
C TYR A 1066 -3.99 -8.93 9.75
N VAL A 1067 -2.69 -8.98 10.06
CA VAL A 1067 -1.99 -8.66 11.32
C VAL A 1067 -2.29 -9.56 12.54
N TYR A 1068 -3.54 -9.69 12.99
CA TYR A 1068 -3.84 -10.32 14.30
C TYR A 1068 -4.64 -11.59 14.15
N PRO A 1069 -4.39 -12.65 14.94
CA PRO A 1069 -5.44 -13.64 15.17
C PRO A 1069 -6.58 -12.95 15.94
N ALA A 1070 -7.81 -13.38 15.68
CA ALA A 1070 -8.99 -12.86 16.35
C ALA A 1070 -9.69 -13.95 17.18
N ILE A 1071 -10.33 -13.56 18.27
CA ILE A 1071 -10.94 -14.48 19.24
C ILE A 1071 -12.44 -14.22 19.31
N PHE A 1072 -13.22 -15.28 19.07
CA PHE A 1072 -14.64 -15.32 19.32
C PHE A 1072 -14.93 -16.09 20.63
N LYS A 1073 -15.72 -15.49 21.53
CA LYS A 1073 -16.14 -16.10 22.80
C LYS A 1073 -17.53 -15.61 23.20
N GLU A 1074 -18.41 -16.52 23.61
CA GLU A 1074 -19.66 -16.23 24.35
C GLU A 1074 -20.52 -15.09 23.75
N LYS A 1075 -20.60 -14.99 22.42
CA LYS A 1075 -21.36 -13.94 21.70
C LYS A 1075 -20.90 -12.50 22.02
N ALA A 1076 -19.69 -12.36 22.59
CA ALA A 1076 -19.05 -11.09 22.88
C ALA A 1076 -18.42 -10.50 21.60
N PRO A 1077 -18.11 -9.18 21.59
CA PRO A 1077 -17.34 -8.58 20.51
C PRO A 1077 -16.03 -9.33 20.28
N ILE A 1078 -15.68 -9.52 19.01
CA ILE A 1078 -14.46 -10.24 18.62
C ILE A 1078 -13.25 -9.49 19.18
N LEU A 1079 -12.43 -10.21 19.95
CA LEU A 1079 -11.24 -9.66 20.60
C LEU A 1079 -10.03 -9.79 19.67
N ARG A 1080 -9.13 -8.81 19.73
CA ARG A 1080 -7.81 -8.90 19.08
C ARG A 1080 -6.85 -9.65 20.00
N ALA A 1081 -6.10 -10.59 19.45
CA ALA A 1081 -5.07 -11.31 20.16
C ALA A 1081 -3.71 -10.57 20.11
N VAL A 1082 -2.64 -11.29 20.48
CA VAL A 1082 -1.23 -10.84 20.47
C VAL A 1082 -0.87 -10.03 19.22
N ARG A 1083 -0.13 -8.95 19.42
CA ARG A 1083 0.57 -8.24 18.34
C ARG A 1083 1.85 -9.02 18.01
N ASP A 1084 1.81 -9.89 17.01
CA ASP A 1084 3.04 -10.42 16.41
C ASP A 1084 3.36 -9.69 15.09
N THR A 1085 4.62 -9.77 14.70
CA THR A 1085 5.16 -9.27 13.44
C THR A 1085 4.80 -10.23 12.31
N GLY A 1086 3.62 -10.12 11.73
CA GLY A 1086 3.25 -10.85 10.51
C GLY A 1086 2.10 -10.17 9.78
N PRO A 1087 2.02 -10.24 8.43
CA PRO A 1087 0.94 -9.62 7.69
C PRO A 1087 -0.38 -10.35 7.88
N GLY A 1088 -0.41 -11.59 8.38
CA GLY A 1088 -1.62 -12.39 8.57
C GLY A 1088 -1.33 -13.84 8.92
N TRP A 1089 -2.38 -14.66 8.96
CA TRP A 1089 -2.36 -16.08 9.35
C TRP A 1089 -2.94 -16.95 8.25
N LYS A 1090 -2.28 -18.08 7.95
CA LYS A 1090 -2.62 -18.99 6.85
C LYS A 1090 -3.36 -20.24 7.31
N ALA A 1091 -2.95 -20.80 8.46
CA ALA A 1091 -3.47 -22.06 8.97
C ALA A 1091 -3.79 -21.95 10.47
N VAL A 1092 -4.91 -22.52 10.89
CA VAL A 1092 -5.30 -22.68 12.29
C VAL A 1092 -5.65 -24.14 12.55
N ARG A 1093 -5.01 -24.75 13.54
CA ARG A 1093 -5.29 -26.13 13.98
C ARG A 1093 -5.54 -26.17 15.49
N THR A 1094 -6.36 -27.12 15.91
CA THR A 1094 -6.62 -27.39 17.32
C THR A 1094 -5.61 -28.41 17.82
N PHE A 1095 -4.96 -28.10 18.94
CA PHE A 1095 -4.25 -29.08 19.78
C PHE A 1095 -5.22 -29.49 20.90
N PRO A 1096 -5.86 -30.68 20.84
CA PRO A 1096 -7.06 -30.97 21.64
C PRO A 1096 -6.83 -30.96 23.16
N ALA A 1097 -5.69 -31.45 23.65
CA ALA A 1097 -5.38 -31.53 25.08
C ALA A 1097 -3.90 -31.22 25.33
N TYR A 1098 -3.54 -29.93 25.38
CA TYR A 1098 -2.16 -29.54 25.62
C TYR A 1098 -1.77 -29.73 27.09
N LYS A 1099 -0.79 -30.60 27.37
CA LYS A 1099 -0.33 -30.94 28.74
C LYS A 1099 -1.48 -31.31 29.70
N ASN A 1100 -2.43 -32.11 29.22
CA ASN A 1100 -3.66 -32.51 29.93
C ASN A 1100 -4.56 -31.34 30.36
N GLY A 1101 -4.43 -30.18 29.72
CA GLY A 1101 -5.27 -29.01 29.92
C GLY A 1101 -6.31 -28.81 28.81
N PRO A 1102 -6.96 -27.62 28.78
CA PRO A 1102 -7.82 -27.20 27.69
C PRO A 1102 -7.09 -27.22 26.34
N ALA A 1103 -7.86 -27.14 25.25
CA ALA A 1103 -7.29 -27.07 23.91
C ALA A 1103 -6.36 -25.86 23.75
N ALA A 1104 -5.34 -26.00 22.89
CA ALA A 1104 -4.47 -24.92 22.47
C ALA A 1104 -4.57 -24.73 20.94
N ALA A 1105 -4.20 -23.56 20.44
CA ALA A 1105 -4.22 -23.25 19.01
C ALA A 1105 -2.80 -23.40 18.44
N VAL A 1106 -2.65 -24.12 17.33
CA VAL A 1106 -1.45 -24.10 16.50
C VAL A 1106 -1.72 -23.22 15.30
N LEU A 1107 -0.90 -22.19 15.10
CA LEU A 1107 -1.10 -21.16 14.10
C LEU A 1107 0.08 -21.11 13.12
N GLY A 1108 -0.21 -21.13 11.83
CA GLY A 1108 0.75 -20.88 10.76
C GLY A 1108 0.62 -19.45 10.25
N SER A 1109 1.72 -18.69 10.27
CA SER A 1109 1.74 -17.32 9.75
C SER A 1109 1.93 -17.27 8.23
N LYS A 1110 1.50 -16.16 7.62
CA LYS A 1110 1.80 -15.80 6.21
C LYS A 1110 3.25 -15.30 5.98
N GLU A 1111 4.14 -15.54 6.94
CA GLU A 1111 5.54 -15.15 6.85
C GLU A 1111 6.43 -16.37 6.95
N ASN A 1112 6.70 -16.86 8.16
CA ASN A 1112 7.70 -17.91 8.33
C ASN A 1112 7.61 -18.64 9.66
N ARG A 1113 6.53 -18.47 10.43
CA ARG A 1113 6.43 -18.97 11.80
C ARG A 1113 5.25 -19.90 12.03
N VAL A 1114 5.51 -20.93 12.84
CA VAL A 1114 4.50 -21.74 13.53
C VAL A 1114 4.47 -21.33 15.00
N HIS A 1115 3.27 -21.07 15.53
CA HIS A 1115 3.02 -20.73 16.92
C HIS A 1115 2.18 -21.81 17.58
N LEU A 1116 2.44 -22.11 18.85
CA LEU A 1116 1.47 -22.72 19.75
C LEU A 1116 1.03 -21.67 20.75
N ALA A 1117 -0.27 -21.43 20.86
CA ALA A 1117 -0.82 -20.38 21.71
C ALA A 1117 -2.02 -20.87 22.55
N ARG A 1118 -2.17 -20.32 23.76
CA ARG A 1118 -3.23 -20.68 24.71
C ARG A 1118 -4.10 -19.48 25.05
N PHE A 1119 -5.40 -19.74 25.25
CA PHE A 1119 -6.32 -18.72 25.72
C PHE A 1119 -6.15 -18.51 27.24
N GLN A 1120 -5.73 -17.31 27.65
CA GLN A 1120 -5.48 -16.94 29.04
C GLN A 1120 -5.78 -15.44 29.23
N ASP A 1121 -6.41 -15.05 30.34
CA ASP A 1121 -6.72 -13.65 30.68
C ASP A 1121 -7.51 -12.89 29.58
N ASN A 1122 -8.47 -13.57 28.93
CA ASN A 1122 -9.23 -13.03 27.80
C ASN A 1122 -8.39 -12.60 26.58
N THR A 1123 -7.20 -13.17 26.43
CA THR A 1123 -6.38 -13.02 25.22
C THR A 1123 -5.75 -14.36 24.83
N LEU A 1124 -5.18 -14.43 23.64
CA LEU A 1124 -4.32 -15.53 23.25
C LEU A 1124 -2.90 -15.18 23.70
N LYS A 1125 -2.14 -16.14 24.24
CA LYS A 1125 -0.72 -15.96 24.60
C LYS A 1125 0.09 -17.08 23.98
N ASP A 1126 1.18 -16.72 23.32
CA ASP A 1126 2.12 -17.70 22.77
C ASP A 1126 2.76 -18.51 23.90
N VAL A 1127 2.81 -19.82 23.70
CA VAL A 1127 3.59 -20.76 24.50
C VAL A 1127 5.00 -20.83 23.93
N TRP A 1128 5.10 -21.03 22.62
CA TRP A 1128 6.34 -21.03 21.85
C TRP A 1128 6.05 -20.66 20.39
N MET A 1129 7.12 -20.31 19.67
CA MET A 1129 7.11 -20.03 18.24
C MET A 1129 8.43 -20.47 17.59
N ILE A 1130 8.39 -20.89 16.33
CA ILE A 1130 9.59 -21.31 15.58
C ILE A 1130 9.53 -20.81 14.13
N ASN A 1131 10.67 -20.39 13.60
CA ASN A 1131 10.84 -20.03 12.19
C ASN A 1131 11.05 -21.30 11.34
N VAL A 1132 10.21 -21.50 10.34
CA VAL A 1132 10.19 -22.65 9.41
C VAL A 1132 10.58 -22.28 7.98
N GLY A 1133 11.09 -21.07 7.75
CA GLY A 1133 11.75 -20.68 6.50
C GLY A 1133 10.89 -19.99 5.44
N GLY A 1134 9.59 -19.81 5.66
CA GLY A 1134 8.67 -19.15 4.71
C GLY A 1134 7.21 -19.48 5.02
N GLU A 1135 6.26 -18.94 4.23
CA GLU A 1135 4.82 -19.01 4.51
C GLU A 1135 4.38 -20.43 4.91
N VAL A 1136 3.62 -20.56 6.00
CA VAL A 1136 3.18 -21.86 6.48
C VAL A 1136 1.91 -22.28 5.76
N ASN A 1137 2.06 -23.05 4.67
CA ASN A 1137 0.94 -23.42 3.80
C ASN A 1137 0.01 -24.46 4.43
N ASP A 1138 0.56 -25.38 5.24
CA ASP A 1138 -0.24 -26.40 5.91
C ASP A 1138 0.40 -26.90 7.21
N ILE A 1139 -0.46 -27.33 8.14
CA ILE A 1139 -0.10 -27.86 9.45
C ILE A 1139 -1.01 -29.05 9.76
N GLN A 1140 -0.44 -30.14 10.27
CA GLN A 1140 -1.20 -31.23 10.89
C GLN A 1140 -0.74 -31.47 12.33
N VAL A 1141 -1.68 -31.79 13.21
CA VAL A 1141 -1.46 -31.99 14.65
C VAL A 1141 -2.09 -33.31 15.05
N ASN A 1142 -1.27 -34.33 15.35
CA ASN A 1142 -1.75 -35.66 15.73
C ASN A 1142 -0.65 -36.47 16.44
N ASP A 1143 -1.00 -37.57 17.10
CA ASP A 1143 -0.05 -38.61 17.50
C ASP A 1143 0.21 -39.50 16.28
N PHE A 1144 1.18 -39.13 15.43
CA PHE A 1144 1.43 -39.86 14.20
C PHE A 1144 2.19 -41.18 14.47
N LYS A 1145 3.02 -41.21 15.51
CA LYS A 1145 3.87 -42.37 15.85
C LYS A 1145 3.15 -43.44 16.68
N GLY A 1146 2.11 -43.08 17.41
CA GLY A 1146 1.34 -43.99 18.25
C GLY A 1146 1.91 -44.21 19.62
N ASP A 1147 2.79 -43.31 20.05
CA ASP A 1147 3.44 -43.39 21.35
C ASP A 1147 2.67 -42.61 22.43
N GLY A 1148 1.49 -42.08 22.09
CA GLY A 1148 0.65 -41.28 22.96
C GLY A 1148 1.09 -39.82 23.05
N LYS A 1149 2.06 -39.37 22.25
CA LYS A 1149 2.51 -37.97 22.22
C LYS A 1149 2.06 -37.32 20.92
N THR A 1150 1.51 -36.12 21.03
CA THR A 1150 1.12 -35.34 19.86
C THR A 1150 2.35 -34.70 19.21
N GLU A 1151 2.47 -34.86 17.92
CA GLU A 1151 3.40 -34.15 17.06
C GLU A 1151 2.70 -33.09 16.20
N ILE A 1152 3.50 -32.14 15.73
CA ILE A 1152 3.07 -31.10 14.81
C ILE A 1152 3.97 -31.22 13.57
N ILE A 1153 3.37 -31.40 12.39
CA ILE A 1153 4.08 -31.31 11.13
C ILE A 1153 3.67 -30.04 10.40
N ALA A 1154 4.63 -29.37 9.78
CA ALA A 1154 4.41 -28.13 9.06
C ALA A 1154 5.11 -28.14 7.70
N GLY A 1155 4.38 -27.73 6.66
CA GLY A 1155 4.90 -27.48 5.32
C GLY A 1155 5.06 -25.98 5.08
N SER A 1156 6.23 -25.58 4.59
CA SER A 1156 6.57 -24.17 4.36
C SER A 1156 6.87 -23.86 2.89
N GLY A 1157 6.55 -22.63 2.50
CA GLY A 1157 7.00 -21.99 1.27
C GLY A 1157 8.53 -21.90 1.15
N GLY A 1158 9.29 -21.94 2.25
CA GLY A 1158 10.76 -21.96 2.26
C GLY A 1158 11.41 -23.28 1.82
N HIS A 1159 10.65 -24.15 1.14
CA HIS A 1159 11.04 -25.49 0.70
C HIS A 1159 11.28 -26.50 1.82
N GLN A 1160 10.71 -26.26 3.00
CA GLN A 1160 10.94 -27.06 4.19
C GLN A 1160 9.70 -27.84 4.65
N MET A 1161 9.94 -29.03 5.18
CA MET A 1161 9.02 -29.75 6.05
C MET A 1161 9.67 -29.93 7.42
N TYR A 1162 8.91 -29.64 8.47
CA TYR A 1162 9.31 -29.82 9.87
C TYR A 1162 8.41 -30.82 10.57
N ALA A 1163 8.99 -31.61 11.46
CA ALA A 1163 8.25 -32.28 12.53
C ALA A 1163 8.72 -31.75 13.90
N LEU A 1164 7.76 -31.33 14.70
CA LEU A 1164 7.96 -30.71 16.01
C LEU A 1164 7.30 -31.57 17.09
N ASP A 1165 7.91 -31.58 18.28
CA ASP A 1165 7.27 -32.09 19.49
C ASP A 1165 6.26 -31.07 20.06
N GLU A 1166 5.52 -31.45 21.10
CA GLU A 1166 4.55 -30.58 21.78
C GLU A 1166 5.17 -29.30 22.42
N ASP A 1167 6.48 -29.29 22.65
CA ASP A 1167 7.22 -28.15 23.20
C ASP A 1167 7.86 -27.28 22.09
N GLY A 1168 7.60 -27.58 20.81
CA GLY A 1168 8.12 -26.84 19.66
C GLY A 1168 9.57 -27.16 19.30
N ARG A 1169 10.14 -28.24 19.85
CA ARG A 1169 11.50 -28.69 19.49
C ARG A 1169 11.45 -29.45 18.17
N VAL A 1170 12.40 -29.14 17.28
CA VAL A 1170 12.55 -29.82 16.00
C VAL A 1170 13.00 -31.26 16.23
N SER A 1171 12.14 -32.22 15.91
CA SER A 1171 12.50 -33.64 15.86
C SER A 1171 13.40 -33.91 14.65
N TRP A 1172 12.99 -33.38 13.49
CA TRP A 1172 13.78 -33.37 12.26
C TRP A 1172 13.27 -32.28 11.32
N ARG A 1173 14.10 -31.97 10.33
CA ARG A 1173 13.81 -31.05 9.23
C ARG A 1173 14.24 -31.70 7.92
N ALA A 1174 13.43 -31.55 6.88
CA ALA A 1174 13.75 -32.00 5.53
C ALA A 1174 13.54 -30.88 4.51
N SER A 1175 14.50 -30.71 3.61
CA SER A 1175 14.37 -29.85 2.44
C SER A 1175 13.75 -30.64 1.29
N ILE A 1176 12.60 -30.19 0.82
CA ILE A 1176 11.77 -30.89 -0.16
C ILE A 1176 12.16 -30.50 -1.59
N GLY A 1177 12.93 -29.42 -1.76
CA GLY A 1177 13.40 -28.90 -3.05
C GLY A 1177 12.36 -28.06 -3.81
N ASP A 1178 11.14 -27.90 -3.28
CA ASP A 1178 10.12 -26.96 -3.77
C ASP A 1178 9.17 -26.55 -2.63
N ARG A 1179 8.31 -25.56 -2.87
CA ARG A 1179 7.32 -25.06 -1.89
C ARG A 1179 6.42 -26.19 -1.44
N VAL A 1180 6.39 -26.45 -0.14
CA VAL A 1180 5.52 -27.50 0.44
C VAL A 1180 4.14 -26.89 0.65
N LEU A 1181 3.17 -27.36 -0.12
CA LEU A 1181 1.79 -26.87 -0.09
C LEU A 1181 0.93 -27.64 0.92
N LYS A 1182 1.21 -28.94 1.06
CA LYS A 1182 0.39 -29.89 1.83
C LYS A 1182 1.27 -30.87 2.59
N VAL A 1183 0.89 -31.18 3.82
CA VAL A 1183 1.57 -32.19 4.63
C VAL A 1183 0.57 -33.16 5.24
N ASN A 1184 0.94 -34.42 5.30
CA ASN A 1184 0.18 -35.44 6.01
C ASN A 1184 1.11 -36.58 6.45
N ALA A 1185 0.61 -37.54 7.23
CA ALA A 1185 1.38 -38.72 7.60
C ALA A 1185 0.49 -39.95 7.65
N LEU A 1186 1.01 -41.06 7.13
CA LEU A 1186 0.37 -42.36 7.14
C LEU A 1186 1.08 -43.26 8.16
N ARG A 1187 0.30 -43.87 9.06
CA ARG A 1187 0.79 -44.96 9.90
C ARG A 1187 0.56 -46.28 9.18
N ALA A 1188 1.58 -47.13 9.13
CA ALA A 1188 1.46 -48.49 8.62
C ALA A 1188 2.31 -49.46 9.48
N ASP A 1189 2.20 -50.77 9.23
CA ASP A 1189 2.88 -51.86 9.96
C ASP A 1189 4.43 -51.76 10.02
N GLY A 1190 5.04 -50.78 9.33
CA GLY A 1190 6.48 -50.48 9.34
C GLY A 1190 6.88 -49.17 10.02
N GLY A 1191 5.94 -48.43 10.63
CA GLY A 1191 6.16 -47.12 11.24
C GLY A 1191 5.38 -46.00 10.54
N VAL A 1192 5.67 -44.75 10.91
CA VAL A 1192 5.07 -43.56 10.31
C VAL A 1192 5.82 -43.17 9.04
N ARG A 1193 5.07 -42.88 7.97
CA ARG A 1193 5.56 -42.24 6.75
C ARG A 1193 4.98 -40.84 6.65
N TYR A 1194 5.85 -39.83 6.69
CA TYR A 1194 5.46 -38.45 6.49
C TYR A 1194 5.44 -38.10 5.00
N MET A 1195 4.52 -37.25 4.58
CA MET A 1195 4.34 -36.89 3.18
C MET A 1195 4.32 -35.38 3.02
N ALA A 1196 5.07 -34.89 2.03
CA ALA A 1196 5.10 -33.50 1.60
C ALA A 1196 4.66 -33.39 0.14
N GLY A 1197 3.52 -32.76 -0.09
CA GLY A 1197 3.06 -32.36 -1.41
C GLY A 1197 3.59 -30.98 -1.73
N ALA A 1198 4.41 -30.88 -2.77
CA ALA A 1198 5.07 -29.66 -3.18
C ALA A 1198 4.56 -29.18 -4.56
N ASP A 1199 4.86 -27.93 -4.89
CA ASP A 1199 4.64 -27.33 -6.21
C ASP A 1199 5.19 -28.24 -7.35
N ASN A 1200 4.67 -28.05 -8.56
CA ASN A 1200 5.06 -28.80 -9.77
C ASN A 1200 4.80 -30.31 -9.65
N GLY A 1201 3.78 -30.70 -8.87
CA GLY A 1201 3.31 -32.07 -8.71
C GLY A 1201 4.26 -33.00 -7.95
N LYS A 1202 5.22 -32.47 -7.16
CA LYS A 1202 6.21 -33.30 -6.46
C LYS A 1202 5.65 -33.81 -5.13
N LEU A 1203 5.57 -35.12 -4.96
CA LEU A 1203 5.32 -35.76 -3.68
C LEU A 1203 6.62 -36.33 -3.13
N VAL A 1204 6.95 -36.02 -1.88
CA VAL A 1204 8.05 -36.62 -1.13
C VAL A 1204 7.50 -37.42 0.04
N THR A 1205 7.98 -38.65 0.21
CA THR A 1205 7.71 -39.49 1.37
C THR A 1205 8.97 -39.59 2.22
N LEU A 1206 8.84 -39.36 3.52
CA LEU A 1206 9.92 -39.34 4.49
C LEU A 1206 9.68 -40.41 5.56
N THR A 1207 10.75 -40.99 6.07
CA THR A 1207 10.71 -41.92 7.21
C THR A 1207 10.54 -41.17 8.53
N SER A 1208 10.46 -41.90 9.65
CA SER A 1208 10.27 -41.33 10.99
C SER A 1208 11.37 -40.36 11.45
N ASP A 1209 12.56 -40.42 10.86
CA ASP A 1209 13.69 -39.52 11.18
C ASP A 1209 13.83 -38.35 10.19
N GLY A 1210 12.90 -38.21 9.23
CA GLY A 1210 12.91 -37.16 8.23
C GLY A 1210 13.78 -37.45 7.00
N SER A 1211 14.40 -38.64 6.90
CA SER A 1211 15.11 -39.05 5.69
C SER A 1211 14.15 -39.35 4.54
N MET A 1212 14.53 -38.97 3.32
CA MET A 1212 13.73 -39.20 2.11
C MET A 1212 13.70 -40.69 1.72
N GLU A 1213 12.50 -41.28 1.72
CA GLU A 1213 12.25 -42.67 1.29
C GLU A 1213 11.98 -42.72 -0.22
N SER A 1214 11.14 -41.82 -0.74
CA SER A 1214 10.82 -41.74 -2.17
C SER A 1214 10.40 -40.34 -2.59
N ALA A 1215 10.59 -40.02 -3.87
CA ALA A 1215 10.04 -38.84 -4.51
C ALA A 1215 9.35 -39.25 -5.81
N THR A 1216 8.15 -38.74 -6.02
CA THR A 1216 7.32 -39.04 -7.20
C THR A 1216 6.80 -37.74 -7.78
N ARG A 1217 6.81 -37.59 -9.10
CA ARG A 1217 6.30 -36.40 -9.77
C ARG A 1217 5.07 -36.71 -10.60
N PHE A 1218 3.95 -36.12 -10.21
CA PHE A 1218 2.67 -36.25 -10.88
C PHE A 1218 2.54 -35.30 -12.09
N SER A 1219 1.49 -35.52 -12.88
CA SER A 1219 1.17 -34.79 -14.12
C SER A 1219 0.73 -33.34 -13.88
N SER A 1220 0.35 -32.98 -12.66
CA SER A 1220 -0.21 -31.69 -12.26
C SER A 1220 0.12 -31.42 -10.79
N ASP A 1221 -0.06 -30.18 -10.34
CA ASP A 1221 0.15 -29.77 -8.95
C ASP A 1221 -0.70 -30.59 -7.98
N ILE A 1222 -0.16 -30.83 -6.79
CA ILE A 1222 -0.89 -31.53 -5.72
C ILE A 1222 -1.82 -30.52 -5.05
N ALA A 1223 -3.12 -30.74 -5.19
CA ALA A 1223 -4.15 -29.94 -4.53
C ALA A 1223 -4.34 -30.35 -3.06
N ASP A 1224 -4.20 -31.65 -2.74
CA ASP A 1224 -4.31 -32.14 -1.37
C ASP A 1224 -3.66 -33.52 -1.16
N ILE A 1225 -3.35 -33.83 0.10
CA ILE A 1225 -2.91 -35.16 0.55
C ILE A 1225 -3.78 -35.57 1.74
N LEU A 1226 -4.57 -36.62 1.56
CA LEU A 1226 -5.47 -37.14 2.57
C LEU A 1226 -5.08 -38.57 2.96
N VAL A 1227 -5.39 -38.99 4.18
CA VAL A 1227 -5.05 -40.32 4.71
C VAL A 1227 -6.31 -40.94 5.27
N ASN A 1228 -6.59 -42.18 4.86
CA ASN A 1228 -7.65 -43.00 5.41
C ASN A 1228 -7.01 -44.04 6.35
N ASP A 1229 -7.05 -43.74 7.65
CA ASP A 1229 -6.41 -44.55 8.70
C ASP A 1229 -7.02 -45.96 8.81
N LYS A 1230 -8.28 -46.17 8.42
CA LYS A 1230 -8.90 -47.51 8.50
C LYS A 1230 -8.45 -48.44 7.38
N LEU A 1231 -8.04 -47.87 6.25
CA LEU A 1231 -7.56 -48.62 5.09
C LEU A 1231 -6.03 -48.62 4.99
N ASP A 1232 -5.33 -47.94 5.90
CA ASP A 1232 -3.89 -47.65 5.80
C ASP A 1232 -3.50 -47.07 4.43
N GLN A 1233 -4.35 -46.17 3.89
CA GLN A 1233 -4.23 -45.65 2.52
C GLN A 1233 -3.97 -44.16 2.48
N ALA A 1234 -3.05 -43.75 1.60
CA ALA A 1234 -2.82 -42.35 1.26
C ALA A 1234 -3.48 -41.97 -0.08
N TRP A 1235 -4.04 -40.77 -0.14
CA TRP A 1235 -4.74 -40.22 -1.29
C TRP A 1235 -4.05 -38.92 -1.73
N VAL A 1236 -3.64 -38.86 -3.00
CA VAL A 1236 -3.04 -37.67 -3.62
C VAL A 1236 -4.02 -37.12 -4.64
N ILE A 1237 -4.54 -35.92 -4.37
CA ILE A 1237 -5.50 -35.24 -5.22
C ILE A 1237 -4.72 -34.22 -6.05
N LEU A 1238 -4.78 -34.33 -7.37
CA LEU A 1238 -4.14 -33.39 -8.27
C LEU A 1238 -5.08 -32.26 -8.66
N ARG A 1239 -4.51 -31.09 -8.93
CA ARG A 1239 -5.23 -29.88 -9.34
C ARG A 1239 -5.96 -30.07 -10.67
N ASN A 1240 -5.52 -30.98 -11.54
CA ASN A 1240 -6.22 -31.34 -12.79
C ASN A 1240 -7.41 -32.31 -12.58
N GLY A 1241 -7.69 -32.73 -11.35
CA GLY A 1241 -8.80 -33.63 -11.03
C GLY A 1241 -8.46 -35.12 -10.99
N GLU A 1242 -7.23 -35.53 -11.29
CA GLU A 1242 -6.80 -36.92 -11.10
C GLU A 1242 -6.54 -37.22 -9.62
N VAL A 1243 -7.00 -38.37 -9.13
CA VAL A 1243 -6.71 -38.82 -7.76
C VAL A 1243 -5.99 -40.15 -7.80
N TYR A 1244 -4.88 -40.20 -7.07
CA TYR A 1244 -4.03 -41.36 -6.92
C TYR A 1244 -4.08 -41.87 -5.48
N VAL A 1245 -3.93 -43.17 -5.32
CA VAL A 1245 -4.03 -43.84 -4.03
C VAL A 1245 -2.97 -44.91 -3.89
N ARG A 1246 -2.47 -45.07 -2.66
CA ARG A 1246 -1.44 -46.03 -2.31
C ARG A 1246 -1.73 -46.68 -0.96
#